data_AF-A0A9P0I1F1-F1
#
_entry.id   AF-A0A9P0I1F1-F1
#
_cell.length_a   1.000
_cell.length_b   1.000
_cell.length_c   1.000
_cell.angle_alpha   90.00
_cell.angle_beta   90.00
_cell.angle_gamma   90.00
#
_symmetry.space_group_name_H-M   'P 1'
#
loop_
_entity.id
_entity.type
_entity.pdbx_description
1 polymer ?
#
loop_
_entity_poly.entity_id
_entity_poly.type
_entity_poly.pdbx_seq_one_letter_code
_entity_poly.pdbx_strand_id
1 'polypeptide(L)'
;MAVQNIAVKLCGVLQAQGEEEVTAREWRLLGQEQDGSQVLSWVSDKDGKEVLNVGSYTNKNKTLIVLHTFDEKLNIIQASVNATHTLLVYIVKKLANESDENKESLYCPYLICLLPESDRTPEAVEDPSIKQIMVQYVYGKSTKYSPGIRNDRFLLFKHLECIKIYRTPMFLNECDDGTDKWGFDGIYPEPEKIVKVFSWAQWDCVNQVLYYIHYRQPTQSFAEGEEVKSPSEMTPTLSAFQFHADLPHETVLNIPLSLPHVSSSGEGAACGAYEDDPIPLRVHDCSLDLQIVCDQKGVLCICHHYLYKPLDDSTTSLVLEDSADLKDSGVNFAYSITLLQHGCVVHSVVPDLPWSLAKSLRPSYTLYADNHLLVNIPMLYTQMIDISLYHEPCCHIVIPMEECDSGPSLAPILGWGPHAMVDLNTLDVVTMIVADKDLTATFKSNTAIENKLAILHNLIQHDGNMDLAEELISWMCLNQRDGFGAFQRVMQEYLIGTTYAVTRRSLPASALNLMKMLPFTQHLKFADVKVRDMCVSVSQEKLWNSSVVVLAPRQRVCQFAEDVWTRLWVALNEQTQKRLQPQAVIDKLRVSLHCYQPEALSRCSTPLSPGAPPPPLSAPQRRSSIGSGQDLLPFFELDVCTASKQEHIIAANLREVSVHLMRESAAGGGAGGGGRAGGAGVESGVHAVATRWAAAQLDAARALCRALARPLAAAPHHHQQRGFSFIDEMDPTHAFIVFKVLEQYYLATDSIAFPLPQGFSSFFTYLGYRTLPFHSFVQYVHRNVFELQIDVMKAIIASKDDENKTAVNNKLRLVQLVGEARARRALASWPHRAATALRARDHAHALLTGRHPAAHELARHRPVKDTGIAALPSGERLSPLDTFLDLLTAKASLNELDFNLIIEATLASVQQDTAA
;
A
#
# COMPACT_ATOMS: atom_id res chain seq x y z
N MET A 1 -19.81 -14.15 -2.30
CA MET A 1 -20.31 -13.16 -1.32
C MET A 1 -21.51 -13.80 -0.64
N ALA A 2 -21.56 -13.85 0.70
CA ALA A 2 -22.77 -14.31 1.39
C ALA A 2 -23.78 -13.16 1.36
N VAL A 3 -24.76 -13.25 0.48
CA VAL A 3 -25.80 -12.23 0.36
C VAL A 3 -26.85 -12.50 1.44
N GLN A 4 -27.05 -11.53 2.35
CA GLN A 4 -28.15 -11.58 3.30
C GLN A 4 -29.18 -10.53 2.89
N ASN A 5 -30.40 -10.96 2.58
CA ASN A 5 -31.48 -10.03 2.30
C ASN A 5 -32.15 -9.57 3.62
N ILE A 6 -32.23 -8.25 3.85
CA ILE A 6 -32.82 -7.70 5.07
C ILE A 6 -34.30 -8.12 5.18
N ALA A 7 -35.07 -7.98 4.10
CA ALA A 7 -36.50 -8.29 4.11
C ALA A 7 -36.77 -9.76 4.48
N VAL A 8 -36.04 -10.71 3.85
CA VAL A 8 -36.16 -12.15 4.16
C VAL A 8 -35.87 -12.43 5.63
N LYS A 9 -34.81 -11.82 6.17
CA LYS A 9 -34.43 -11.98 7.58
C LYS A 9 -35.50 -11.45 8.52
N LEU A 10 -36.08 -10.30 8.22
CA LEU A 10 -37.11 -9.67 9.04
C LEU A 10 -38.44 -10.42 9.00
N CYS A 11 -38.81 -11.01 7.85
CA CYS A 11 -39.95 -11.92 7.80
C CYS A 11 -39.78 -13.10 8.76
N GLY A 12 -38.57 -13.69 8.85
CA GLY A 12 -38.28 -14.74 9.82
C GLY A 12 -38.34 -14.27 11.29
N VAL A 13 -37.93 -13.03 11.57
CA VAL A 13 -38.05 -12.43 12.91
C VAL A 13 -39.51 -12.22 13.29
N LEU A 14 -40.32 -11.67 12.39
CA LEU A 14 -41.76 -11.51 12.61
C LEU A 14 -42.45 -12.84 12.86
N GLN A 15 -42.10 -13.88 12.08
CA GLN A 15 -42.66 -15.22 12.25
C GLN A 15 -42.28 -15.86 13.60
N ALA A 16 -41.11 -15.54 14.14
CA ALA A 16 -40.72 -15.99 15.48
C ALA A 16 -41.39 -15.20 16.62
N GLN A 17 -41.87 -13.98 16.34
CA GLN A 17 -42.55 -13.11 17.31
C GLN A 17 -44.08 -13.34 17.35
N GLY A 18 -44.68 -13.91 16.29
CA GLY A 18 -46.12 -14.18 16.20
C GLY A 18 -46.47 -15.68 16.14
N GLU A 19 -47.72 -16.03 16.46
CA GLU A 19 -48.26 -17.40 16.33
C GLU A 19 -48.95 -17.66 14.96
N GLU A 20 -49.13 -16.63 14.12
CA GLU A 20 -49.84 -16.67 12.83
C GLU A 20 -48.94 -16.45 11.61
N GLU A 21 -49.48 -16.70 10.40
CA GLU A 21 -48.80 -16.56 9.11
C GLU A 21 -48.52 -15.08 8.79
N VAL A 22 -47.24 -14.72 8.64
CA VAL A 22 -46.81 -13.32 8.43
C VAL A 22 -46.91 -12.92 6.94
N THR A 23 -47.78 -11.97 6.62
CA THR A 23 -48.03 -11.45 5.25
C THR A 23 -47.18 -10.22 4.88
N ALA A 24 -45.96 -10.10 5.44
CA ALA A 24 -45.11 -8.91 5.26
C ALA A 24 -44.48 -8.84 3.85
N ARG A 25 -44.73 -7.73 3.13
CA ARG A 25 -44.24 -7.45 1.77
C ARG A 25 -43.91 -5.97 1.56
N GLU A 26 -43.32 -5.63 0.41
CA GLU A 26 -42.94 -4.25 0.05
C GLU A 26 -42.05 -3.56 1.10
N TRP A 27 -41.01 -4.26 1.54
CA TRP A 27 -40.05 -3.72 2.50
C TRP A 27 -39.31 -2.53 1.90
N ARG A 28 -39.16 -1.46 2.70
CA ARG A 28 -38.32 -0.30 2.38
C ARG A 28 -37.50 0.09 3.59
N LEU A 29 -36.25 0.49 3.34
CA LEU A 29 -35.38 1.09 4.33
C LEU A 29 -35.68 2.59 4.37
N LEU A 30 -35.94 3.15 5.54
CA LEU A 30 -36.38 4.53 5.72
C LEU A 30 -35.34 5.42 6.44
N GLY A 31 -34.38 4.83 7.14
CA GLY A 31 -33.35 5.58 7.86
C GLY A 31 -32.46 4.69 8.72
N GLN A 32 -31.43 5.31 9.30
CA GLN A 32 -30.50 4.65 10.20
C GLN A 32 -30.09 5.59 11.35
N GLU A 33 -30.13 5.06 12.56
CA GLU A 33 -29.81 5.80 13.76
C GLU A 33 -28.36 5.60 14.23
N GLN A 34 -27.92 6.42 15.18
CA GLN A 34 -26.53 6.42 15.69
C GLN A 34 -26.09 5.05 16.24
N ASP A 35 -27.00 4.30 16.85
CA ASP A 35 -26.71 2.98 17.43
C ASP A 35 -26.64 1.86 16.39
N GLY A 36 -26.84 2.20 15.11
CA GLY A 36 -26.88 1.27 14.00
C GLY A 36 -28.19 0.50 13.93
N SER A 37 -29.28 1.00 14.52
CA SER A 37 -30.63 0.52 14.22
C SER A 37 -31.11 1.03 12.85
N GLN A 38 -31.90 0.20 12.15
CA GLN A 38 -32.51 0.52 10.86
C GLN A 38 -34.00 0.81 11.06
N VAL A 39 -34.48 1.94 10.55
CA VAL A 39 -35.92 2.21 10.46
C VAL A 39 -36.42 1.67 9.13
N LEU A 40 -37.42 0.80 9.16
CA LEU A 40 -37.97 0.14 7.98
C LEU A 40 -39.49 0.27 7.93
N SER A 41 -40.05 0.19 6.74
CA SER A 41 -41.49 0.00 6.54
C SER A 41 -41.79 -1.25 5.75
N TRP A 42 -42.96 -1.84 5.99
CA TRP A 42 -43.50 -2.95 5.22
C TRP A 42 -45.02 -2.94 5.26
N VAL A 43 -45.63 -3.50 4.22
CA VAL A 43 -47.08 -3.72 4.15
C VAL A 43 -47.40 -5.10 4.72
N SER A 44 -48.45 -5.19 5.54
CA SER A 44 -49.01 -6.47 5.99
C SER A 44 -50.53 -6.45 5.89
N ASP A 45 -51.16 -7.62 5.94
CA ASP A 45 -52.60 -7.76 6.09
C ASP A 45 -52.95 -7.89 7.58
N LYS A 46 -53.87 -7.05 8.05
CA LYS A 46 -54.42 -7.12 9.40
C LYS A 46 -55.94 -7.04 9.31
N ASP A 47 -56.63 -8.07 9.79
CA ASP A 47 -58.09 -8.18 9.74
C ASP A 47 -58.70 -8.04 8.32
N GLY A 48 -57.97 -8.48 7.28
CA GLY A 48 -58.41 -8.41 5.87
C GLY A 48 -58.21 -7.04 5.22
N LYS A 49 -57.44 -6.14 5.85
CA LYS A 49 -57.06 -4.83 5.32
C LYS A 49 -55.54 -4.71 5.23
N GLU A 50 -55.08 -4.15 4.12
CA GLU A 50 -53.67 -3.80 3.94
C GLU A 50 -53.31 -2.60 4.82
N VAL A 51 -52.34 -2.78 5.71
CA VAL A 51 -51.83 -1.74 6.61
C VAL A 51 -50.34 -1.53 6.36
N LEU A 52 -49.86 -0.30 6.59
CA LEU A 52 -48.44 0.04 6.49
C LEU A 52 -47.83 0.08 7.89
N ASN A 53 -46.81 -0.74 8.13
CA ASN A 53 -46.08 -0.75 9.38
C ASN A 53 -44.78 0.01 9.24
N VAL A 54 -44.37 0.68 10.31
CA VAL A 54 -43.03 1.25 10.49
C VAL A 54 -42.42 0.65 11.76
N GLY A 55 -41.18 0.18 11.66
CA GLY A 55 -40.48 -0.47 12.76
C GLY A 55 -39.00 -0.12 12.81
N SER A 56 -38.41 -0.31 13.99
CA SER A 56 -36.97 -0.20 14.22
C SER A 56 -36.37 -1.59 14.40
N TYR A 57 -35.35 -1.92 13.61
CA TYR A 57 -34.61 -3.16 13.69
C TYR A 57 -33.19 -2.93 14.21
N THR A 58 -32.81 -3.69 15.24
CA THR A 58 -31.43 -3.72 15.74
C THR A 58 -30.81 -5.08 15.40
N ASN A 59 -29.93 -5.12 14.39
CA ASN A 59 -29.29 -6.36 13.95
C ASN A 59 -28.48 -7.06 15.05
N LYS A 60 -27.83 -6.29 15.93
CA LYS A 60 -27.02 -6.80 17.05
C LYS A 60 -27.79 -7.74 17.98
N ASN A 61 -29.02 -7.35 18.33
CA ASN A 61 -29.89 -8.10 19.23
C ASN A 61 -30.93 -8.95 18.48
N LYS A 62 -30.97 -8.83 17.14
CA LYS A 62 -31.99 -9.43 16.26
C LYS A 62 -33.42 -9.07 16.65
N THR A 63 -33.63 -7.86 17.16
CA THR A 63 -34.92 -7.38 17.64
C THR A 63 -35.54 -6.43 16.62
N LEU A 64 -36.74 -6.76 16.17
CA LEU A 64 -37.62 -5.84 15.43
C LEU A 64 -38.71 -5.34 16.38
N ILE A 65 -38.87 -4.03 16.46
CA ILE A 65 -39.92 -3.37 17.25
C ILE A 65 -40.82 -2.63 16.28
N VAL A 66 -42.11 -2.96 16.26
CA VAL A 66 -43.12 -2.18 15.51
C VAL A 66 -43.36 -0.87 16.25
N LEU A 67 -43.03 0.25 15.60
CA LEU A 67 -43.20 1.58 16.16
C LEU A 67 -44.64 2.06 15.97
N HIS A 68 -45.15 1.97 14.74
CA HIS A 68 -46.51 2.40 14.39
C HIS A 68 -47.07 1.61 13.20
N THR A 69 -48.40 1.49 13.13
CA THR A 69 -49.15 0.87 12.04
C THR A 69 -50.19 1.85 11.54
N PHE A 70 -50.08 2.26 10.27
CA PHE A 70 -51.02 3.13 9.58
C PHE A 70 -52.09 2.30 8.88
N ASP A 71 -53.35 2.74 8.99
CA ASP A 71 -54.50 2.11 8.34
C ASP A 71 -54.51 2.32 6.81
N GLU A 72 -53.72 3.26 6.30
CA GLU A 72 -53.58 3.57 4.88
C GLU A 72 -52.15 3.34 4.38
N LYS A 73 -52.03 2.98 3.10
CA LYS A 73 -50.73 2.82 2.43
C LYS A 73 -50.14 4.18 2.07
N LEU A 74 -49.35 4.74 2.99
CA LEU A 74 -48.62 5.99 2.78
C LEU A 74 -47.29 5.77 2.02
N ASN A 75 -46.93 6.69 1.13
CA ASN A 75 -45.62 6.69 0.48
C ASN A 75 -44.56 7.38 1.37
N ILE A 76 -44.16 6.69 2.44
CA ILE A 76 -43.10 7.15 3.34
C ILE A 76 -41.76 6.92 2.66
N ILE A 77 -40.97 7.99 2.48
CA ILE A 77 -39.65 7.92 1.84
C ILE A 77 -38.49 7.92 2.85
N GLN A 78 -38.71 8.51 4.02
CA GLN A 78 -37.68 8.68 5.03
C GLN A 78 -38.33 8.80 6.42
N ALA A 79 -37.69 8.20 7.43
CA ALA A 79 -38.12 8.29 8.82
C ALA A 79 -36.94 8.19 9.79
N SER A 80 -37.09 8.80 10.96
CA SER A 80 -36.13 8.72 12.06
C SER A 80 -36.84 8.69 13.42
N VAL A 81 -36.26 7.97 14.37
CA VAL A 81 -36.78 7.80 15.72
C VAL A 81 -35.78 8.29 16.76
N ASN A 82 -36.26 8.86 17.85
CA ASN A 82 -35.39 9.29 18.94
C ASN A 82 -34.79 8.11 19.72
N ALA A 83 -33.74 8.38 20.51
CA ALA A 83 -32.96 7.34 21.20
C ALA A 83 -33.74 6.43 22.16
N THR A 84 -34.94 6.84 22.60
CA THR A 84 -35.78 6.02 23.48
C THR A 84 -37.02 5.45 22.78
N HIS A 85 -37.13 5.60 21.47
CA HIS A 85 -38.26 5.11 20.68
C HIS A 85 -39.63 5.63 21.14
N THR A 86 -39.71 6.88 21.59
CA THR A 86 -40.96 7.53 22.06
C THR A 86 -41.53 8.52 21.05
N LEU A 87 -40.73 9.04 20.12
CA LEU A 87 -41.16 9.97 19.09
C LEU A 87 -40.59 9.53 17.74
N LEU A 88 -41.45 9.49 16.73
CA LEU A 88 -41.11 9.15 15.35
C LEU A 88 -41.40 10.35 14.46
N VAL A 89 -40.42 10.75 13.65
CA VAL A 89 -40.60 11.73 12.57
C VAL A 89 -40.47 11.03 11.24
N TYR A 90 -41.31 11.39 10.27
CA TYR A 90 -41.32 10.74 8.96
C TYR A 90 -41.80 11.69 7.87
N ILE A 91 -41.41 11.39 6.63
CA ILE A 91 -41.73 12.17 5.44
C ILE A 91 -42.64 11.35 4.52
N VAL A 92 -43.80 11.90 4.20
CA VAL A 92 -44.70 11.36 3.17
C VAL A 92 -44.50 12.14 1.88
N LYS A 93 -44.15 11.45 0.80
CA LYS A 93 -44.07 12.02 -0.55
C LYS A 93 -45.39 11.79 -1.27
N LYS A 94 -46.23 12.82 -1.33
CA LYS A 94 -47.49 12.83 -2.08
C LYS A 94 -47.18 13.02 -3.56
N LEU A 95 -47.45 11.98 -4.34
CA LEU A 95 -47.31 12.03 -5.80
C LEU A 95 -48.48 12.82 -6.40
N ALA A 96 -48.21 13.60 -7.45
CA ALA A 96 -49.26 14.33 -8.14
C ALA A 96 -50.21 13.34 -8.86
N ASN A 97 -51.52 13.54 -8.72
CA ASN A 97 -52.52 12.75 -9.43
C ASN A 97 -52.64 13.25 -10.88
N GLU A 98 -52.95 12.37 -11.83
CA GLU A 98 -53.13 12.77 -13.25
C GLU A 98 -54.27 13.79 -13.47
N SER A 99 -55.14 13.99 -12.47
CA SER A 99 -56.25 14.94 -12.49
C SER A 99 -55.92 16.33 -11.90
N ASP A 100 -54.76 16.52 -11.27
CA ASP A 100 -54.36 17.80 -10.67
C ASP A 100 -53.65 18.70 -11.69
N GLU A 101 -53.99 20.00 -11.72
CA GLU A 101 -53.33 21.00 -12.59
C GLU A 101 -51.83 21.19 -12.24
N ASN A 102 -51.43 20.86 -11.01
CA ASN A 102 -50.03 20.89 -10.54
C ASN A 102 -49.39 19.49 -10.65
N LYS A 103 -48.39 19.35 -11.52
CA LYS A 103 -47.67 18.09 -11.80
C LYS A 103 -46.56 17.74 -10.80
N GLU A 104 -46.44 18.46 -9.68
CA GLU A 104 -45.28 18.37 -8.80
C GLU A 104 -45.58 17.57 -7.51
N SER A 105 -44.66 16.68 -7.13
CA SER A 105 -44.80 15.90 -5.90
C SER A 105 -44.51 16.75 -4.67
N LEU A 106 -45.24 16.54 -3.58
CA LEU A 106 -45.09 17.28 -2.32
C LEU A 106 -44.47 16.41 -1.22
N TYR A 107 -43.46 16.94 -0.54
CA TYR A 107 -42.86 16.36 0.66
C TYR A 107 -43.54 16.93 1.90
N CYS A 108 -44.11 16.06 2.73
CA CYS A 108 -44.86 16.42 3.93
C CYS A 108 -44.22 15.80 5.18
N PRO A 109 -43.63 16.59 6.10
CA PRO A 109 -43.07 16.09 7.34
C PRO A 109 -44.11 15.97 8.45
N TYR A 110 -44.14 14.82 9.11
CA TYR A 110 -45.01 14.54 10.24
C TYR A 110 -44.24 14.03 11.45
N LEU A 111 -44.79 14.27 12.63
CA LEU A 111 -44.34 13.72 13.90
C LEU A 111 -45.48 12.95 14.56
N ILE A 112 -45.14 11.81 15.16
CA ILE A 112 -46.09 10.99 15.90
C ILE A 112 -45.50 10.60 17.26
N CYS A 113 -46.33 10.74 18.29
CA CYS A 113 -45.99 10.30 19.64
C CYS A 113 -46.28 8.81 19.81
N LEU A 114 -45.27 8.04 20.21
CA LEU A 114 -45.33 6.58 20.33
C LEU A 114 -45.65 6.10 21.76
N LEU A 115 -45.81 7.03 22.70
CA LEU A 115 -46.12 6.69 24.10
C LEU A 115 -47.46 5.95 24.20
N PRO A 116 -47.61 4.96 25.13
CA PRO A 116 -48.79 4.10 25.17
C PRO A 116 -50.12 4.83 25.39
N GLU A 117 -50.10 5.93 26.14
CA GLU A 117 -51.30 6.70 26.55
C GLU A 117 -51.55 7.93 25.65
N SER A 118 -50.74 8.13 24.60
CA SER A 118 -50.89 9.26 23.68
C SER A 118 -51.90 8.93 22.57
N ASP A 119 -52.69 9.93 22.19
CA ASP A 119 -53.42 9.89 20.92
C ASP A 119 -52.37 9.88 19.79
N ARG A 120 -52.27 8.77 19.05
CA ARG A 120 -51.21 8.54 18.04
C ARG A 120 -51.54 9.26 16.73
N THR A 121 -51.95 10.51 16.83
CA THR A 121 -52.33 11.33 15.69
C THR A 121 -51.09 11.99 15.06
N PRO A 122 -50.89 11.90 13.73
CA PRO A 122 -49.80 12.59 13.07
C PRO A 122 -49.96 14.11 13.14
N GLU A 123 -48.94 14.79 13.62
CA GLU A 123 -48.87 16.24 13.64
C GLU A 123 -47.94 16.75 12.52
N ALA A 124 -48.40 17.75 11.76
CA ALA A 124 -47.59 18.37 10.71
C ALA A 124 -46.50 19.27 11.33
N VAL A 125 -45.24 19.04 10.97
CA VAL A 125 -44.09 19.73 11.58
C VAL A 125 -43.70 21.02 10.83
N GLU A 126 -43.92 21.04 9.52
CA GLU A 126 -43.60 22.14 8.61
C GLU A 126 -44.54 22.09 7.41
N ASP A 127 -44.74 23.22 6.74
CA ASP A 127 -45.54 23.29 5.53
C ASP A 127 -45.02 22.37 4.41
N PRO A 128 -45.91 21.70 3.65
CA PRO A 128 -45.54 20.91 2.50
C PRO A 128 -44.71 21.70 1.48
N SER A 129 -43.76 21.02 0.82
CA SER A 129 -42.92 21.65 -0.21
C SER A 129 -42.72 20.75 -1.41
N ILE A 130 -42.53 21.37 -2.58
CA ILE A 130 -42.08 20.71 -3.81
C ILE A 130 -40.58 20.36 -3.76
N LYS A 131 -39.82 21.05 -2.89
CA LYS A 131 -38.41 20.75 -2.64
C LYS A 131 -38.30 19.64 -1.61
N GLN A 132 -37.29 18.79 -1.75
CA GLN A 132 -37.10 17.65 -0.86
C GLN A 132 -36.98 18.12 0.61
N ILE A 133 -37.78 17.49 1.45
CA ILE A 133 -37.72 17.61 2.91
C ILE A 133 -37.29 16.27 3.47
N MET A 134 -36.30 16.28 4.35
CA MET A 134 -35.86 15.11 5.12
C MET A 134 -35.70 15.46 6.59
N VAL A 135 -35.69 14.47 7.49
CA VAL A 135 -35.57 14.66 8.93
C VAL A 135 -34.61 13.66 9.58
N GLN A 136 -33.97 14.04 10.68
CA GLN A 136 -33.05 13.13 11.39
C GLN A 136 -32.91 13.50 12.87
N TYR A 137 -33.06 12.53 13.77
CA TYR A 137 -32.80 12.73 15.19
C TYR A 137 -31.30 12.87 15.47
N VAL A 138 -30.98 13.81 16.37
CA VAL A 138 -29.66 14.03 16.95
C VAL A 138 -29.60 13.32 18.29
N TYR A 139 -28.68 12.38 18.44
CA TYR A 139 -28.58 11.55 19.64
C TYR A 139 -27.66 12.21 20.65
N GLY A 140 -28.16 12.41 21.88
CA GLY A 140 -27.42 13.00 22.98
C GLY A 140 -27.70 12.28 24.30
N LYS A 141 -26.65 12.05 25.11
CA LYS A 141 -26.79 11.54 26.47
C LYS A 141 -26.91 12.72 27.45
N SER A 142 -28.07 13.38 27.49
CA SER A 142 -28.31 14.46 28.46
C SER A 142 -29.21 14.01 29.59
N THR A 143 -28.64 13.82 30.78
CA THR A 143 -29.39 13.64 32.05
C THR A 143 -28.85 14.51 33.18
N LYS A 144 -27.83 15.36 32.92
CA LYS A 144 -27.04 15.98 33.98
C LYS A 144 -27.63 17.26 34.58
N TYR A 145 -28.46 18.00 33.85
CA TYR A 145 -28.81 19.37 34.23
C TYR A 145 -30.29 19.59 34.59
N SER A 146 -31.19 18.65 34.27
CA SER A 146 -32.63 18.75 34.58
C SER A 146 -33.24 17.37 34.84
N PRO A 147 -33.26 16.87 36.09
CA PRO A 147 -33.98 15.65 36.43
C PRO A 147 -35.46 15.80 36.03
N GLY A 148 -36.00 14.84 35.28
CA GLY A 148 -37.41 14.83 34.87
C GLY A 148 -37.74 15.58 33.57
N ILE A 149 -36.77 16.19 32.87
CA ILE A 149 -36.98 16.76 31.53
C ILE A 149 -35.95 16.17 30.58
N ARG A 150 -36.43 15.63 29.45
CA ARG A 150 -35.59 15.21 28.33
C ARG A 150 -35.86 16.10 27.14
N ASN A 151 -34.83 16.61 26.49
CA ASN A 151 -34.99 17.50 25.35
C ASN A 151 -34.35 16.87 24.13
N ASP A 152 -35.13 16.05 23.43
CA ASP A 152 -34.67 15.43 22.19
C ASP A 152 -34.65 16.48 21.08
N ARG A 153 -33.78 16.26 20.08
CA ARG A 153 -33.58 17.20 18.98
C ARG A 153 -33.59 16.45 17.67
N PHE A 154 -34.25 17.01 16.67
CA PHE A 154 -34.12 16.52 15.30
C PHE A 154 -33.85 17.67 14.34
N LEU A 155 -33.15 17.36 13.26
CA LEU A 155 -32.87 18.26 12.15
C LEU A 155 -33.96 18.09 11.10
N LEU A 156 -34.45 19.20 10.57
CA LEU A 156 -35.30 19.23 9.39
C LEU A 156 -34.52 19.92 8.27
N PHE A 157 -34.35 19.21 7.17
CA PHE A 157 -33.66 19.67 5.97
C PHE A 157 -34.69 20.06 4.93
N LYS A 158 -34.60 21.26 4.38
CA LYS A 158 -35.42 21.71 3.25
C LYS A 158 -34.52 22.25 2.15
N HIS A 159 -34.36 21.48 1.07
CA HIS A 159 -33.39 21.77 0.00
C HIS A 159 -33.52 23.20 -0.53
N LEU A 160 -32.39 23.88 -0.79
CA LEU A 160 -32.31 25.29 -1.25
C LEU A 160 -33.04 26.31 -0.38
N GLU A 161 -33.44 25.93 0.83
CA GLU A 161 -34.15 26.81 1.75
C GLU A 161 -33.49 26.85 3.10
N CYS A 162 -33.54 25.81 3.93
CA CYS A 162 -32.93 25.89 5.26
C CYS A 162 -32.74 24.54 5.94
N ILE A 163 -31.90 24.55 6.97
CA ILE A 163 -31.84 23.48 7.96
C ILE A 163 -32.27 24.08 9.29
N LYS A 164 -33.29 23.47 9.90
CA LYS A 164 -33.83 23.85 11.21
C LYS A 164 -33.53 22.76 12.23
N ILE A 165 -33.33 23.15 13.49
CA ILE A 165 -33.29 22.21 14.62
C ILE A 165 -34.56 22.38 15.45
N TYR A 166 -35.30 21.30 15.58
CA TYR A 166 -36.48 21.20 16.43
C TYR A 166 -36.07 20.64 17.79
N ARG A 167 -36.78 21.09 18.82
CA ARG A 167 -36.63 20.61 20.20
C ARG A 167 -37.95 19.98 20.60
N THR A 168 -37.89 18.75 21.10
CA THR A 168 -39.05 18.00 21.57
C THR A 168 -38.89 17.74 23.07
N PRO A 169 -39.31 18.70 23.92
CA PRO A 169 -39.23 18.53 25.36
C PRO A 169 -40.23 17.47 25.81
N MET A 170 -39.71 16.45 26.48
CA MET A 170 -40.49 15.43 27.16
C MET A 170 -40.38 15.64 28.67
N PHE A 171 -41.51 15.50 29.35
CA PHE A 171 -41.65 15.75 30.78
C PHE A 171 -41.95 14.43 31.49
N LEU A 172 -41.29 14.19 32.62
CA LEU A 172 -41.62 13.10 33.52
C LEU A 172 -42.74 13.58 34.43
N ASN A 173 -43.93 13.03 34.24
CA ASN A 173 -45.12 13.37 35.00
C ASN A 173 -45.30 12.34 36.13
N GLU A 174 -45.53 12.82 37.34
CA GLU A 174 -46.01 11.98 38.45
C GLU A 174 -47.50 11.68 38.22
N CYS A 175 -47.85 10.41 38.08
CA CYS A 175 -49.22 9.96 37.96
C CYS A 175 -49.89 9.81 39.33
N ASP A 176 -51.23 9.87 39.36
CA ASP A 176 -52.03 9.72 40.60
C ASP A 176 -51.80 8.38 41.32
N ASP A 177 -51.29 7.36 40.63
CA ASP A 177 -50.93 6.05 41.16
C ASP A 177 -49.52 6.01 41.81
N GLY A 178 -48.82 7.14 41.84
CA GLY A 178 -47.46 7.28 42.36
C GLY A 178 -46.38 6.75 41.42
N THR A 179 -46.73 6.44 40.15
CA THR A 179 -45.75 6.06 39.12
C THR A 179 -45.32 7.26 38.28
N ASP A 180 -44.08 7.25 37.80
CA ASP A 180 -43.57 8.27 36.90
C ASP A 180 -43.74 7.82 35.44
N LYS A 181 -44.42 8.64 34.64
CA LYS A 181 -44.59 8.40 33.19
C LYS A 181 -44.09 9.57 32.38
N TRP A 182 -43.38 9.27 31.30
CA TRP A 182 -42.99 10.28 30.32
C TRP A 182 -44.22 10.74 29.53
N GLY A 183 -44.35 12.05 29.35
CA GLY A 183 -45.38 12.70 28.54
C GLY A 183 -44.76 13.64 27.51
N PHE A 184 -45.53 13.87 26.44
CA PHE A 184 -45.26 14.85 25.40
C PHE A 184 -46.55 15.63 25.14
N ASP A 185 -46.49 16.96 25.21
CA ASP A 185 -47.65 17.85 25.15
C ASP A 185 -47.99 18.33 23.72
N GLY A 186 -47.20 17.93 22.71
CA GLY A 186 -47.36 18.38 21.32
C GLY A 186 -46.86 19.80 21.08
N ILE A 187 -46.27 20.47 22.07
CA ILE A 187 -45.85 21.87 21.95
C ILE A 187 -44.35 21.95 21.65
N TYR A 188 -44.02 22.39 20.44
CA TYR A 188 -42.65 22.68 20.06
C TYR A 188 -42.27 24.12 20.39
N PRO A 189 -41.11 24.37 21.03
CA PRO A 189 -40.47 25.67 20.94
C PRO A 189 -40.24 26.06 19.48
N GLU A 190 -40.23 27.36 19.20
CA GLU A 190 -39.95 27.87 17.85
C GLU A 190 -38.61 27.28 17.34
N PRO A 191 -38.61 26.60 16.17
CA PRO A 191 -37.44 25.90 15.68
C PRO A 191 -36.34 26.88 15.27
N GLU A 192 -35.11 26.59 15.69
CA GLU A 192 -33.95 27.44 15.38
C GLU A 192 -33.44 27.13 13.98
N LYS A 193 -33.34 28.15 13.12
CA LYS A 193 -32.75 28.02 11.77
C LYS A 193 -31.22 28.09 11.84
N ILE A 194 -30.57 26.93 11.79
CA ILE A 194 -29.09 26.79 11.89
C ILE A 194 -28.37 26.98 10.55
N VAL A 195 -29.03 26.67 9.42
CA VAL A 195 -28.52 26.96 8.08
C VAL A 195 -29.56 27.73 7.28
N LYS A 196 -29.14 28.85 6.68
CA LYS A 196 -30.04 29.79 6.00
C LYS A 196 -30.46 29.40 4.60
N VAL A 197 -29.57 28.78 3.81
CA VAL A 197 -29.74 28.23 2.45
C VAL A 197 -28.57 27.27 2.22
N PHE A 198 -28.83 26.10 1.62
CA PHE A 198 -27.81 25.12 1.24
C PHE A 198 -28.18 24.45 -0.10
N SER A 199 -27.18 24.03 -0.87
CA SER A 199 -27.37 23.29 -2.14
C SER A 199 -27.15 21.79 -2.03
N TRP A 200 -26.49 21.34 -0.96
CA TRP A 200 -26.24 19.93 -0.68
C TRP A 200 -26.02 19.73 0.81
N ALA A 201 -26.52 18.62 1.37
CA ALA A 201 -26.25 18.25 2.76
C ALA A 201 -26.17 16.72 2.94
N GLN A 202 -25.36 16.27 3.90
CA GLN A 202 -25.26 14.88 4.34
C GLN A 202 -25.14 14.80 5.86
N TRP A 203 -25.85 13.84 6.45
CA TRP A 203 -25.74 13.52 7.86
C TRP A 203 -24.83 12.31 8.12
N ASP A 204 -23.90 12.46 9.05
CA ASP A 204 -23.10 11.38 9.62
C ASP A 204 -23.65 11.01 11.00
N CYS A 205 -24.40 9.92 11.06
CA CYS A 205 -25.05 9.45 12.29
C CYS A 205 -24.06 8.97 13.35
N VAL A 206 -22.90 8.44 12.95
CA VAL A 206 -21.88 7.89 13.85
C VAL A 206 -21.22 9.02 14.63
N ASN A 207 -20.72 10.03 13.92
CA ASN A 207 -20.01 11.15 14.51
C ASN A 207 -20.94 12.32 14.92
N GLN A 208 -22.23 12.25 14.58
CA GLN A 208 -23.22 13.32 14.81
C GLN A 208 -22.78 14.64 14.15
N VAL A 209 -22.40 14.55 12.88
CA VAL A 209 -21.90 15.67 12.09
C VAL A 209 -22.83 15.92 10.92
N LEU A 210 -23.18 17.20 10.73
CA LEU A 210 -23.84 17.67 9.52
C LEU A 210 -22.83 18.33 8.60
N TYR A 211 -22.67 17.77 7.40
CA TYR A 211 -21.94 18.40 6.32
C TYR A 211 -22.91 19.08 5.36
N TYR A 212 -22.60 20.29 4.91
CA TYR A 212 -23.46 21.01 3.96
C TYR A 212 -22.67 22.00 3.10
N ILE A 213 -23.16 22.24 1.88
CA ILE A 213 -22.62 23.23 0.95
C ILE A 213 -23.54 24.44 0.92
N HIS A 214 -22.97 25.61 1.14
CA HIS A 214 -23.63 26.91 1.00
C HIS A 214 -22.70 27.85 0.23
N TYR A 215 -23.29 28.92 -0.30
CA TYR A 215 -22.55 29.90 -1.08
C TYR A 215 -22.18 31.10 -0.20
N ARG A 216 -20.89 31.48 -0.20
CA ARG A 216 -20.40 32.70 0.47
C ARG A 216 -19.73 33.62 -0.54
N GLN A 217 -19.68 34.91 -0.23
CA GLN A 217 -18.83 35.83 -0.97
C GLN A 217 -17.36 35.41 -0.78
N PRO A 218 -16.51 35.52 -1.82
CA PRO A 218 -15.10 35.17 -1.72
C PRO A 218 -14.45 35.98 -0.60
N THR A 219 -13.77 35.30 0.32
CA THR A 219 -12.92 35.99 1.30
C THR A 219 -11.61 36.31 0.58
N GLN A 220 -11.15 37.58 0.59
CA GLN A 220 -9.89 37.95 -0.06
C GLN A 220 -8.73 37.12 0.52
N SER A 221 -8.22 36.19 -0.28
CA SER A 221 -7.00 35.43 -0.01
C SER A 221 -5.80 36.35 -0.30
N PHE A 222 -4.85 36.45 0.65
CA PHE A 222 -3.60 37.21 0.49
C PHE A 222 -2.48 36.38 -0.19
N ALA A 223 -2.80 35.21 -0.75
CA ALA A 223 -1.81 34.35 -1.39
C ALA A 223 -1.41 34.91 -2.77
N GLU A 224 -0.10 35.09 -3.00
CA GLU A 224 0.45 35.48 -4.30
C GLU A 224 0.14 34.39 -5.35
N GLY A 225 -0.79 34.66 -6.27
CA GLY A 225 -1.04 33.82 -7.45
C GLY A 225 -2.50 33.57 -7.83
N GLU A 226 -3.48 33.90 -6.98
CA GLU A 226 -4.91 33.79 -7.35
C GLU A 226 -5.35 34.99 -8.21
N GLU A 227 -5.88 34.72 -9.40
CA GLU A 227 -6.59 35.72 -10.19
C GLU A 227 -7.78 36.25 -9.37
N VAL A 228 -7.89 37.58 -9.28
CA VAL A 228 -8.98 38.26 -8.57
C VAL A 228 -10.28 37.97 -9.30
N LYS A 229 -10.99 36.90 -8.90
CA LYS A 229 -12.37 36.65 -9.33
C LYS A 229 -13.22 37.85 -8.92
N SER A 230 -14.11 38.27 -9.82
CA SER A 230 -14.95 39.45 -9.62
C SER A 230 -15.73 39.36 -8.29
N PRO A 231 -15.92 40.47 -7.56
CA PRO A 231 -16.57 40.48 -6.23
C PRO A 231 -18.05 40.06 -6.21
N SER A 232 -18.63 39.69 -7.36
CA SER A 232 -20.01 39.25 -7.52
C SER A 232 -20.20 37.73 -7.58
N GLU A 233 -19.15 36.93 -7.77
CA GLU A 233 -19.27 35.46 -7.86
C GLU A 233 -19.23 34.83 -6.46
N MET A 234 -20.34 34.23 -6.02
CA MET A 234 -20.36 33.48 -4.75
C MET A 234 -19.61 32.15 -4.92
N THR A 235 -18.75 31.82 -3.97
CA THR A 235 -17.98 30.57 -3.95
C THR A 235 -18.71 29.49 -3.14
N PRO A 236 -18.91 28.27 -3.69
CA PRO A 236 -19.46 27.16 -2.91
C PRO A 236 -18.46 26.77 -1.81
N THR A 237 -18.95 26.64 -0.58
CA THR A 237 -18.16 26.32 0.60
C THR A 237 -18.79 25.14 1.32
N LEU A 238 -18.02 24.07 1.54
CA LEU A 238 -18.39 22.97 2.41
C LEU A 238 -18.13 23.35 3.86
N SER A 239 -19.16 23.28 4.70
CA SER A 239 -19.07 23.44 6.15
C SER A 239 -19.45 22.15 6.88
N ALA A 240 -18.89 21.95 8.07
CA ALA A 240 -19.31 20.88 8.98
C ALA A 240 -19.74 21.43 10.35
N PHE A 241 -20.94 21.04 10.80
CA PHE A 241 -21.42 21.27 12.15
C PHE A 241 -21.28 20.00 13.00
N GLN A 242 -20.52 20.11 14.09
CA GLN A 242 -20.45 19.08 15.12
C GLN A 242 -21.57 19.30 16.15
N PHE A 243 -22.43 18.30 16.32
CA PHE A 243 -23.42 18.30 17.39
C PHE A 243 -22.87 17.64 18.65
N HIS A 244 -23.28 18.17 19.80
CA HIS A 244 -22.89 17.71 21.12
C HIS A 244 -24.14 17.39 21.95
N ALA A 245 -24.01 16.50 22.92
CA ALA A 245 -25.12 16.10 23.79
C ALA A 245 -25.64 17.27 24.65
N ASP A 246 -24.75 17.89 25.43
CA ASP A 246 -25.10 18.92 26.42
C ASP A 246 -24.60 20.33 26.05
N LEU A 247 -23.88 20.44 24.94
CA LEU A 247 -23.20 21.68 24.53
C LEU A 247 -23.80 22.20 23.21
N PRO A 248 -23.67 23.51 22.94
CA PRO A 248 -24.09 24.06 21.66
C PRO A 248 -23.31 23.41 20.51
N HIS A 249 -23.93 23.35 19.34
CA HIS A 249 -23.26 22.90 18.12
C HIS A 249 -22.16 23.90 17.72
N GLU A 250 -21.14 23.43 17.02
CA GLU A 250 -20.01 24.25 16.56
C GLU A 250 -19.65 23.98 15.09
N THR A 251 -19.17 25.01 14.40
CA THR A 251 -18.63 24.88 13.04
C THR A 251 -17.16 24.47 13.10
N VAL A 252 -16.85 23.23 12.76
CA VAL A 252 -15.48 22.67 12.89
C VAL A 252 -14.66 22.72 11.60
N LEU A 253 -15.34 22.81 10.46
CA LEU A 253 -14.73 22.79 9.12
C LEU A 253 -15.36 23.85 8.22
N ASN A 254 -14.52 24.55 7.45
CA ASN A 254 -14.94 25.32 6.27
C ASN A 254 -13.91 25.13 5.14
N ILE A 255 -14.36 24.70 3.96
CA ILE A 255 -13.52 24.49 2.79
C ILE A 255 -14.21 25.08 1.57
N PRO A 256 -13.60 26.04 0.84
CA PRO A 256 -14.11 26.44 -0.46
C PRO A 256 -13.89 25.29 -1.46
N LEU A 257 -14.93 24.97 -2.22
CA LEU A 257 -14.90 23.93 -3.24
C LEU A 257 -14.78 24.56 -4.63
N SER A 258 -14.08 23.87 -5.53
CA SER A 258 -14.08 24.17 -6.96
C SER A 258 -15.05 23.22 -7.65
N LEU A 259 -16.34 23.56 -7.64
CA LEU A 259 -17.37 22.76 -8.32
C LEU A 259 -17.53 23.24 -9.78
N PRO A 260 -17.61 22.35 -10.78
CA PRO A 260 -17.84 22.73 -12.18
C PRO A 260 -19.19 23.43 -12.33
N HIS A 261 -19.18 24.68 -12.83
CA HIS A 261 -20.32 25.48 -13.30
C HIS A 261 -21.71 25.20 -12.68
N VAL A 262 -21.83 25.15 -11.35
CA VAL A 262 -23.15 25.23 -10.69
C VAL A 262 -23.53 26.70 -10.60
N SER A 263 -24.49 27.12 -11.44
CA SER A 263 -25.02 28.48 -11.52
C SER A 263 -25.33 29.04 -10.13
N SER A 264 -24.64 30.10 -9.72
CA SER A 264 -24.77 30.69 -8.37
C SER A 264 -26.00 31.59 -8.18
N SER A 265 -27.00 31.52 -9.07
CA SER A 265 -28.16 32.41 -9.07
C SER A 265 -29.46 31.64 -9.23
N GLY A 266 -30.44 32.00 -8.38
CA GLY A 266 -31.71 31.31 -8.16
C GLY A 266 -32.59 31.04 -9.38
N GLU A 267 -33.55 30.15 -9.15
CA GLU A 267 -34.62 29.67 -10.05
C GLU A 267 -34.17 28.79 -11.25
N GLY A 268 -32.92 28.85 -11.70
CA GLY A 268 -32.39 27.99 -12.78
C GLY A 268 -31.30 26.98 -12.38
N ALA A 269 -30.91 26.92 -11.10
CA ALA A 269 -29.78 26.12 -10.62
C ALA A 269 -30.13 24.66 -10.25
N ALA A 270 -31.42 24.35 -10.10
CA ALA A 270 -31.89 23.06 -9.62
C ALA A 270 -32.63 22.29 -10.70
N CYS A 271 -32.24 21.05 -10.99
CA CYS A 271 -32.94 20.22 -11.96
C CYS A 271 -34.31 19.72 -11.45
N GLY A 272 -34.58 19.86 -10.14
CA GLY A 272 -35.84 19.46 -9.50
C GLY A 272 -36.03 17.95 -9.34
N ALA A 273 -35.12 17.13 -9.88
CA ALA A 273 -35.11 15.68 -9.71
C ALA A 273 -34.31 15.30 -8.46
N TYR A 274 -34.96 14.60 -7.54
CA TYR A 274 -34.40 14.16 -6.26
C TYR A 274 -34.26 12.64 -6.22
N GLU A 275 -33.12 12.16 -5.73
CA GLU A 275 -32.94 10.79 -5.27
C GLU A 275 -33.33 10.75 -3.77
N ASP A 276 -34.33 9.94 -3.42
CA ASP A 276 -34.85 9.85 -2.04
C ASP A 276 -34.03 8.85 -1.21
N ASP A 277 -32.71 9.03 -1.17
CA ASP A 277 -31.79 8.14 -0.47
C ASP A 277 -31.85 8.34 1.06
N PRO A 278 -32.28 7.33 1.84
CA PRO A 278 -32.37 7.46 3.28
C PRO A 278 -31.03 7.19 3.99
N ILE A 279 -30.09 6.50 3.34
CA ILE A 279 -28.80 6.09 3.91
C ILE A 279 -27.71 6.13 2.83
N PRO A 280 -26.57 6.82 3.07
CA PRO A 280 -26.46 7.88 4.07
C PRO A 280 -27.52 8.95 3.77
N LEU A 281 -28.08 9.57 4.81
CA LEU A 281 -29.09 10.59 4.59
C LEU A 281 -28.45 11.78 3.86
N ARG A 282 -28.87 12.01 2.61
CA ARG A 282 -28.41 13.09 1.73
C ARG A 282 -29.60 13.90 1.24
N VAL A 283 -29.42 15.22 1.14
CA VAL A 283 -30.42 16.14 0.58
C VAL A 283 -29.74 16.95 -0.51
N HIS A 284 -30.06 16.61 -1.75
CA HIS A 284 -29.45 17.16 -2.96
C HIS A 284 -30.34 16.87 -4.16
N ASP A 285 -30.17 17.62 -5.23
CA ASP A 285 -30.76 17.27 -6.53
C ASP A 285 -29.74 16.57 -7.44
N CYS A 286 -30.19 16.17 -8.63
CA CYS A 286 -29.39 15.46 -9.61
C CYS A 286 -28.17 16.23 -10.16
N SER A 287 -27.98 17.51 -9.81
CA SER A 287 -26.88 18.33 -10.32
C SER A 287 -25.54 18.10 -9.62
N LEU A 288 -25.55 17.54 -8.39
CA LEU A 288 -24.35 17.39 -7.58
C LEU A 288 -24.37 16.07 -6.78
N ASP A 289 -23.75 15.02 -7.34
CA ASP A 289 -23.54 13.76 -6.63
C ASP A 289 -22.22 13.80 -5.84
N LEU A 290 -22.35 14.18 -4.57
CA LEU A 290 -21.25 14.25 -3.62
C LEU A 290 -21.53 13.34 -2.42
N GLN A 291 -20.50 12.66 -1.93
CA GLN A 291 -20.51 11.83 -0.74
C GLN A 291 -19.32 12.15 0.15
N ILE A 292 -19.55 12.23 1.45
CA ILE A 292 -18.48 12.41 2.43
C ILE A 292 -18.29 11.11 3.20
N VAL A 293 -17.05 10.64 3.22
CA VAL A 293 -16.65 9.45 3.96
C VAL A 293 -15.70 9.88 5.07
N CYS A 294 -16.07 9.55 6.31
CA CYS A 294 -15.36 9.98 7.51
C CYS A 294 -15.22 8.81 8.50
N ASP A 295 -14.10 8.78 9.23
CA ASP A 295 -13.88 7.84 10.33
C ASP A 295 -13.18 8.50 11.53
N GLN A 296 -13.39 7.93 12.71
CA GLN A 296 -12.87 8.36 14.01
C GLN A 296 -11.34 8.47 14.07
N LYS A 297 -10.63 7.84 13.12
CA LYS A 297 -9.17 7.92 12.95
C LYS A 297 -8.69 9.27 12.40
N GLY A 298 -9.60 10.14 11.94
CA GLY A 298 -9.26 11.42 11.32
C GLY A 298 -9.10 11.36 9.80
N VAL A 299 -9.66 10.33 9.17
CA VAL A 299 -9.79 10.24 7.70
C VAL A 299 -11.04 11.01 7.30
N LEU A 300 -10.90 11.92 6.33
CA LEU A 300 -12.03 12.67 5.77
C LEU A 300 -11.85 12.81 4.25
N CYS A 301 -12.67 12.05 3.52
CA CYS A 301 -12.68 12.00 2.06
C CYS A 301 -13.93 12.71 1.53
N ILE A 302 -13.75 13.67 0.63
CA ILE A 302 -14.85 14.30 -0.11
C ILE A 302 -14.84 13.70 -1.52
N CYS A 303 -15.84 12.88 -1.82
CA CYS A 303 -15.96 12.13 -3.07
C CYS A 303 -17.01 12.80 -3.95
N HIS A 304 -16.63 13.24 -5.15
CA HIS A 304 -17.52 13.89 -6.11
C HIS A 304 -17.42 13.19 -7.45
N HIS A 305 -18.57 12.77 -8.00
CA HIS A 305 -18.67 12.14 -9.31
C HIS A 305 -19.30 13.12 -10.32
N TYR A 306 -18.78 13.15 -11.55
CA TYR A 306 -19.34 13.96 -12.63
C TYR A 306 -19.05 13.34 -14.01
N LEU A 307 -19.87 13.76 -14.99
CA LEU A 307 -19.72 13.40 -16.40
C LEU A 307 -19.39 14.66 -17.20
N TYR A 308 -18.49 14.55 -18.17
CA TYR A 308 -18.19 15.66 -19.08
C TYR A 308 -17.77 15.16 -20.46
N LYS A 309 -17.93 16.01 -21.47
CA LYS A 309 -17.36 15.77 -22.80
C LYS A 309 -16.02 16.50 -22.93
N PRO A 310 -14.99 15.89 -23.54
CA PRO A 310 -13.83 16.66 -23.96
C PRO A 310 -14.29 17.75 -24.93
N LEU A 311 -13.80 18.98 -24.76
CA LEU A 311 -14.06 20.06 -25.72
C LEU A 311 -13.39 19.67 -27.04
N ASP A 312 -14.18 19.52 -28.10
CA ASP A 312 -13.62 19.52 -29.46
C ASP A 312 -13.00 20.91 -29.70
N ASP A 313 -11.78 20.97 -30.25
CA ASP A 313 -11.06 22.21 -30.60
C ASP A 313 -11.84 23.16 -31.54
N SER A 314 -13.05 22.79 -31.97
CA SER A 314 -13.99 23.69 -32.64
C SER A 314 -14.83 24.46 -31.63
N THR A 315 -14.55 25.76 -31.53
CA THR A 315 -15.24 26.80 -30.75
C THR A 315 -16.75 26.88 -31.00
N THR A 316 -17.56 25.96 -30.47
CA THR A 316 -19.01 26.14 -30.25
C THR A 316 -19.59 24.90 -29.56
N SER A 317 -20.03 25.01 -28.30
CA SER A 317 -21.20 24.27 -27.76
C SER A 317 -21.37 24.48 -26.25
N LEU A 318 -21.89 25.65 -25.87
CA LEU A 318 -22.55 25.85 -24.58
C LEU A 318 -24.07 25.85 -24.80
N VAL A 319 -24.64 24.74 -25.29
CA VAL A 319 -26.07 24.43 -25.15
C VAL A 319 -26.21 22.90 -25.24
N LEU A 320 -26.46 22.25 -24.11
CA LEU A 320 -26.90 20.85 -24.07
C LEU A 320 -28.41 20.84 -24.34
N GLU A 321 -28.79 20.82 -25.61
CA GLU A 321 -30.17 20.51 -26.02
C GLU A 321 -30.20 19.18 -26.80
N ASP A 322 -31.23 18.39 -26.52
CA ASP A 322 -31.51 17.03 -27.01
C ASP A 322 -31.37 16.88 -28.54
N SER A 323 -30.16 16.60 -29.02
CA SER A 323 -29.95 16.14 -30.39
C SER A 323 -29.56 14.66 -30.42
N ALA A 324 -30.10 13.95 -31.42
CA ALA A 324 -29.87 12.52 -31.65
C ALA A 324 -28.38 12.13 -31.80
N ASP A 325 -27.49 13.11 -32.01
CA ASP A 325 -26.05 12.97 -32.13
C ASP A 325 -25.32 12.70 -30.79
N LEU A 326 -26.00 12.88 -29.65
CA LEU A 326 -25.49 12.52 -28.31
C LEU A 326 -25.40 11.00 -28.07
N LYS A 327 -26.12 10.18 -28.85
CA LYS A 327 -26.17 8.72 -28.63
C LYS A 327 -24.91 7.98 -29.11
N ASP A 328 -24.17 8.57 -30.05
CA ASP A 328 -22.99 7.94 -30.67
C ASP A 328 -21.64 8.54 -30.21
N SER A 329 -21.64 9.60 -29.39
CA SER A 329 -20.41 10.22 -28.87
C SER A 329 -20.12 9.80 -27.43
N GLY A 330 -18.91 9.29 -27.17
CA GLY A 330 -18.46 8.89 -25.84
C GLY A 330 -18.39 10.09 -24.87
N VAL A 331 -18.59 9.82 -23.58
CA VAL A 331 -18.42 10.79 -22.49
C VAL A 331 -17.34 10.32 -21.53
N ASN A 332 -16.67 11.27 -20.89
CA ASN A 332 -15.73 10.97 -19.83
C ASN A 332 -16.48 10.83 -18.52
N PHE A 333 -16.34 9.66 -17.91
CA PHE A 333 -16.79 9.42 -16.55
C PHE A 333 -15.65 9.74 -15.60
N ALA A 334 -15.88 10.62 -14.63
CA ALA A 334 -14.86 11.04 -13.69
C ALA A 334 -15.36 11.09 -12.25
N TYR A 335 -14.42 10.96 -11.34
CA TYR A 335 -14.62 11.21 -9.92
C TYR A 335 -13.36 11.79 -9.31
N SER A 336 -13.56 12.67 -8.34
CA SER A 336 -12.51 13.35 -7.59
C SER A 336 -12.66 13.07 -6.11
N ILE A 337 -11.56 12.70 -5.47
CA ILE A 337 -11.52 12.38 -4.04
C ILE A 337 -10.55 13.34 -3.38
N THR A 338 -11.09 14.28 -2.61
CA THR A 338 -10.28 15.16 -1.77
C THR A 338 -9.92 14.43 -0.48
N LEU A 339 -8.65 14.10 -0.32
CA LEU A 339 -8.06 13.47 0.86
C LEU A 339 -7.56 14.58 1.79
N LEU A 340 -8.43 15.07 2.67
CA LEU A 340 -8.09 16.24 3.49
C LEU A 340 -6.93 15.95 4.45
N GLN A 341 -6.87 14.75 5.02
CA GLN A 341 -5.77 14.33 5.89
C GLN A 341 -4.40 14.35 5.20
N HIS A 342 -4.35 14.32 3.86
CA HIS A 342 -3.12 14.40 3.07
C HIS A 342 -2.94 15.74 2.35
N GLY A 343 -3.93 16.63 2.41
CA GLY A 343 -3.91 17.89 1.68
C GLY A 343 -3.77 17.70 0.17
N CYS A 344 -4.42 16.69 -0.41
CA CYS A 344 -4.38 16.44 -1.84
C CYS A 344 -5.74 16.00 -2.41
N VAL A 345 -5.91 16.13 -3.72
CA VAL A 345 -7.07 15.65 -4.48
C VAL A 345 -6.58 14.59 -5.47
N VAL A 346 -7.27 13.46 -5.51
CA VAL A 346 -7.04 12.38 -6.49
C VAL A 346 -8.17 12.43 -7.51
N HIS A 347 -7.83 12.60 -8.79
CA HIS A 347 -8.78 12.61 -9.89
C HIS A 347 -8.64 11.32 -10.69
N SER A 348 -9.75 10.62 -10.89
CA SER A 348 -9.82 9.42 -11.71
C SER A 348 -10.76 9.67 -12.89
N VAL A 349 -10.30 9.34 -14.10
CA VAL A 349 -11.05 9.53 -15.35
C VAL A 349 -11.05 8.24 -16.16
N VAL A 350 -12.25 7.88 -16.63
CA VAL A 350 -12.49 6.81 -17.60
C VAL A 350 -13.02 7.47 -18.88
N PRO A 351 -12.20 7.56 -19.94
CA PRO A 351 -12.63 8.22 -21.17
C PRO A 351 -13.57 7.35 -22.00
N ASP A 352 -14.29 8.00 -22.91
CA ASP A 352 -15.03 7.39 -24.02
C ASP A 352 -16.07 6.32 -23.63
N LEU A 353 -16.80 6.51 -22.52
CA LEU A 353 -17.92 5.64 -22.15
C LEU A 353 -19.20 6.00 -22.93
N PRO A 354 -20.01 5.01 -23.33
CA PRO A 354 -21.34 5.28 -23.90
C PRO A 354 -22.22 6.03 -22.91
N TRP A 355 -22.92 7.08 -23.37
CA TRP A 355 -23.81 7.88 -22.50
C TRP A 355 -24.87 7.05 -21.77
N SER A 356 -25.42 6.04 -22.42
CA SER A 356 -26.41 5.13 -21.84
C SER A 356 -25.91 4.39 -20.61
N LEU A 357 -24.63 4.00 -20.62
CA LEU A 357 -23.94 3.35 -19.51
C LEU A 357 -23.52 4.40 -18.48
N ALA A 358 -22.84 5.46 -18.91
CA ALA A 358 -22.28 6.48 -18.01
C ALA A 358 -23.34 7.11 -17.08
N LYS A 359 -24.55 7.38 -17.59
CA LYS A 359 -25.64 7.97 -16.79
C LYS A 359 -26.24 7.02 -15.74
N SER A 360 -26.10 5.71 -15.91
CA SER A 360 -26.63 4.70 -14.98
C SER A 360 -25.62 4.27 -13.93
N LEU A 361 -24.35 4.65 -14.08
CA LEU A 361 -23.33 4.39 -13.07
C LEU A 361 -23.64 5.18 -11.80
N ARG A 362 -23.58 4.48 -10.67
CA ARG A 362 -23.71 5.06 -9.33
C ARG A 362 -22.51 4.61 -8.50
N PRO A 363 -21.46 5.43 -8.42
CA PRO A 363 -20.26 5.08 -7.67
C PRO A 363 -20.58 5.00 -6.18
N SER A 364 -20.02 4.00 -5.51
CA SER A 364 -20.12 3.86 -4.06
C SER A 364 -18.74 3.92 -3.43
N TYR A 365 -18.66 4.62 -2.29
CA TYR A 365 -17.41 4.89 -1.59
C TYR A 365 -17.43 4.28 -0.20
N THR A 366 -16.39 3.54 0.17
CA THR A 366 -16.33 2.88 1.48
C THR A 366 -14.90 2.70 1.97
N LEU A 367 -14.65 2.99 3.25
CA LEU A 367 -13.34 2.73 3.86
C LEU A 367 -13.10 1.23 4.01
N TYR A 368 -11.87 0.78 3.74
CA TYR A 368 -11.48 -0.62 3.71
C TYR A 368 -10.12 -0.87 4.37
N ALA A 369 -10.04 -1.90 5.22
CA ALA A 369 -8.83 -2.39 5.88
C ALA A 369 -7.90 -1.26 6.40
N ASP A 370 -8.50 -0.24 7.02
CA ASP A 370 -7.88 0.93 7.66
C ASP A 370 -7.04 1.87 6.79
N ASN A 371 -6.68 1.47 5.57
CA ASN A 371 -5.71 2.18 4.75
C ASN A 371 -6.20 2.44 3.32
N HIS A 372 -7.38 1.95 2.95
CA HIS A 372 -7.89 2.08 1.59
C HIS A 372 -9.28 2.71 1.56
N LEU A 373 -9.56 3.43 0.47
CA LEU A 373 -10.90 3.77 0.04
C LEU A 373 -11.26 2.87 -1.14
N LEU A 374 -12.33 2.09 -1.02
CA LEU A 374 -12.93 1.39 -2.14
C LEU A 374 -13.86 2.33 -2.88
N VAL A 375 -13.63 2.45 -4.19
CA VAL A 375 -14.53 3.06 -5.13
C VAL A 375 -15.09 1.94 -5.99
N ASN A 376 -16.33 1.56 -5.72
CA ASN A 376 -16.99 0.54 -6.50
C ASN A 376 -17.80 1.22 -7.61
N ILE A 377 -17.42 0.95 -8.86
CA ILE A 377 -18.11 1.47 -10.04
C ILE A 377 -18.85 0.30 -10.65
N PRO A 378 -20.17 0.21 -10.42
CA PRO A 378 -20.94 -0.94 -10.86
C PRO A 378 -20.72 -1.24 -12.34
N MET A 379 -20.70 -2.52 -12.70
CA MET A 379 -20.53 -3.01 -14.07
C MET A 379 -19.14 -2.78 -14.70
N LEU A 380 -18.26 -1.99 -14.08
CA LEU A 380 -16.94 -1.66 -14.63
C LEU A 380 -15.80 -2.28 -13.82
N TYR A 381 -15.55 -1.76 -12.63
CA TYR A 381 -14.43 -2.17 -11.79
C TYR A 381 -14.60 -1.71 -10.33
N THR A 382 -13.85 -2.33 -9.44
CA THR A 382 -13.60 -1.82 -8.09
C THR A 382 -12.18 -1.25 -8.04
N GLN A 383 -12.05 0.02 -7.66
CA GLN A 383 -10.75 0.65 -7.43
C GLN A 383 -10.46 0.73 -5.94
N MET A 384 -9.29 0.27 -5.51
CA MET A 384 -8.75 0.48 -4.17
C MET A 384 -7.74 1.62 -4.21
N ILE A 385 -8.00 2.72 -3.52
CA ILE A 385 -7.08 3.86 -3.43
C ILE A 385 -6.41 3.83 -2.06
N ASP A 386 -5.08 3.89 -2.03
CA ASP A 386 -4.32 4.04 -0.80
C ASP A 386 -4.56 5.42 -0.16
N ILE A 387 -5.05 5.42 1.07
CA ILE A 387 -5.36 6.59 1.90
C ILE A 387 -4.75 6.44 3.31
N SER A 388 -3.69 5.65 3.42
CA SER A 388 -2.98 5.33 4.66
C SER A 388 -2.60 6.56 5.47
N LEU A 389 -2.90 6.58 6.76
CA LEU A 389 -2.45 7.67 7.66
C LEU A 389 -0.94 7.63 7.97
N TYR A 390 -0.24 6.58 7.53
CA TYR A 390 1.17 6.34 7.88
C TYR A 390 2.16 6.82 6.82
N HIS A 391 1.71 7.06 5.58
CA HIS A 391 2.50 7.56 4.46
C HIS A 391 1.62 8.32 3.48
N GLU A 392 2.22 9.06 2.55
CA GLU A 392 1.47 9.70 1.47
C GLU A 392 0.76 8.67 0.57
N PRO A 393 -0.42 9.01 0.02
CA PRO A 393 -1.11 8.23 -1.01
C PRO A 393 -0.19 8.05 -2.21
N CYS A 394 0.14 6.79 -2.54
CA CYS A 394 1.13 6.52 -3.58
C CYS A 394 0.62 5.66 -4.74
N CYS A 395 -0.40 4.82 -4.52
CA CYS A 395 -0.86 3.89 -5.54
C CYS A 395 -2.36 3.60 -5.45
N HIS A 396 -2.86 2.93 -6.49
CA HIS A 396 -4.21 2.36 -6.49
C HIS A 396 -4.21 1.01 -7.21
N ILE A 397 -5.17 0.17 -6.87
CA ILE A 397 -5.41 -1.13 -7.50
C ILE A 397 -6.74 -1.06 -8.23
N VAL A 398 -6.79 -1.48 -9.50
CA VAL A 398 -8.05 -1.62 -10.24
C VAL A 398 -8.34 -3.10 -10.47
N ILE A 399 -9.47 -3.56 -9.95
CA ILE A 399 -9.96 -4.94 -10.08
C ILE A 399 -11.15 -4.93 -11.04
N PRO A 400 -11.06 -5.55 -12.23
CA PRO A 400 -12.18 -5.62 -13.16
C PRO A 400 -13.36 -6.39 -12.55
N MET A 401 -14.57 -5.89 -12.76
CA MET A 401 -15.81 -6.59 -12.38
C MET A 401 -16.39 -7.35 -13.57
N GLU A 402 -17.09 -8.45 -13.32
CA GLU A 402 -17.86 -9.13 -14.36
C GLU A 402 -18.95 -8.19 -14.93
N GLU A 403 -19.21 -8.29 -16.23
CA GLU A 403 -20.26 -7.51 -16.89
C GLU A 403 -21.63 -7.91 -16.31
N CYS A 404 -22.44 -6.91 -15.98
CA CYS A 404 -23.78 -7.09 -15.45
C CYS A 404 -24.72 -6.10 -16.14
N ASP A 405 -25.98 -6.47 -16.35
CA ASP A 405 -26.97 -5.65 -17.06
C ASP A 405 -27.41 -4.41 -16.25
N SER A 406 -27.33 -4.48 -14.92
CA SER A 406 -27.68 -3.40 -13.99
C SER A 406 -26.78 -3.40 -12.77
N GLY A 407 -26.23 -2.23 -12.41
CA GLY A 407 -25.42 -2.07 -11.22
C GLY A 407 -26.24 -1.90 -9.93
N PRO A 408 -25.81 -2.47 -8.78
CA PRO A 408 -26.46 -2.24 -7.50
C PRO A 408 -26.29 -0.78 -7.03
N SER A 409 -27.29 -0.26 -6.29
CA SER A 409 -27.19 1.04 -5.63
C SER A 409 -26.71 0.85 -4.19
N LEU A 410 -25.39 0.78 -4.02
CA LEU A 410 -24.78 0.40 -2.75
C LEU A 410 -24.60 1.59 -1.81
N ALA A 411 -25.09 1.45 -0.59
CA ALA A 411 -24.88 2.41 0.50
C ALA A 411 -24.30 1.72 1.76
N PRO A 412 -23.43 2.40 2.53
CA PRO A 412 -22.90 1.84 3.78
C PRO A 412 -24.00 1.61 4.83
N ILE A 413 -23.95 0.46 5.50
CA ILE A 413 -24.93 0.10 6.54
C ILE A 413 -24.24 -0.29 7.86
N LEU A 414 -24.66 0.33 8.96
CA LEU A 414 -24.12 0.09 10.29
C LEU A 414 -24.74 -1.16 10.93
N GLY A 415 -23.96 -1.85 11.75
CA GLY A 415 -24.45 -3.00 12.54
C GLY A 415 -24.46 -4.35 11.80
N TRP A 416 -24.04 -4.41 10.54
CA TRP A 416 -23.99 -5.62 9.71
C TRP A 416 -22.59 -6.21 9.50
N GLY A 417 -21.60 -5.67 10.20
CA GLY A 417 -20.19 -6.07 10.09
C GLY A 417 -19.32 -4.99 9.42
N PRO A 418 -18.00 -5.19 9.36
CA PRO A 418 -17.10 -4.26 8.69
C PRO A 418 -17.36 -4.25 7.18
N HIS A 419 -17.29 -3.08 6.55
CA HIS A 419 -17.44 -2.91 5.09
C HIS A 419 -18.77 -3.43 4.53
N ALA A 420 -19.82 -3.48 5.36
CA ALA A 420 -21.15 -3.87 4.94
C ALA A 420 -21.82 -2.74 4.15
N MET A 421 -22.32 -3.10 2.97
CA MET A 421 -23.11 -2.24 2.10
C MET A 421 -24.49 -2.86 1.91
N VAL A 422 -25.50 -2.05 1.71
CA VAL A 422 -26.85 -2.48 1.33
C VAL A 422 -27.15 -1.97 -0.07
N ASP A 423 -27.67 -2.84 -0.94
CA ASP A 423 -28.30 -2.40 -2.18
C ASP A 423 -29.68 -1.83 -1.86
N LEU A 424 -29.85 -0.52 -2.03
CA LEU A 424 -31.08 0.20 -1.69
C LEU A 424 -32.31 -0.30 -2.49
N ASN A 425 -32.08 -0.91 -3.66
CA ASN A 425 -33.16 -1.42 -4.51
C ASN A 425 -33.67 -2.80 -4.08
N THR A 426 -32.77 -3.68 -3.64
CA THR A 426 -33.06 -5.09 -3.36
C THR A 426 -33.09 -5.41 -1.86
N LEU A 427 -32.53 -4.53 -1.02
CA LEU A 427 -32.23 -4.74 0.39
C LEU A 427 -31.27 -5.91 0.64
N ASP A 428 -30.45 -6.24 -0.36
CA ASP A 428 -29.36 -7.21 -0.21
C ASP A 428 -28.17 -6.56 0.48
N VAL A 429 -27.73 -7.16 1.59
CA VAL A 429 -26.51 -6.77 2.28
C VAL A 429 -25.34 -7.53 1.70
N VAL A 430 -24.37 -6.76 1.20
CA VAL A 430 -23.13 -7.23 0.60
C VAL A 430 -21.96 -6.74 1.45
N THR A 431 -21.12 -7.66 1.92
CA THR A 431 -19.86 -7.29 2.54
C THR A 431 -18.81 -7.08 1.47
N MET A 432 -18.29 -5.86 1.35
CA MET A 432 -17.22 -5.52 0.42
C MET A 432 -15.91 -6.13 0.92
N ILE A 433 -15.44 -7.17 0.24
CA ILE A 433 -14.19 -7.87 0.55
C ILE A 433 -13.40 -8.02 -0.74
N VAL A 434 -12.15 -7.56 -0.72
CA VAL A 434 -11.18 -7.85 -1.78
C VAL A 434 -10.42 -9.11 -1.36
N ALA A 435 -10.68 -10.23 -2.03
CA ALA A 435 -10.03 -11.49 -1.68
C ALA A 435 -8.66 -11.64 -2.36
N ASP A 436 -7.74 -12.33 -1.69
CA ASP A 436 -6.41 -12.65 -2.21
C ASP A 436 -6.44 -13.31 -3.60
N LYS A 437 -7.48 -14.11 -3.88
CA LYS A 437 -7.69 -14.74 -5.19
C LYS A 437 -7.95 -13.72 -6.30
N ASP A 438 -8.64 -12.62 -5.99
CA ASP A 438 -9.02 -11.58 -6.95
C ASP A 438 -7.81 -10.69 -7.25
N LEU A 439 -7.02 -10.36 -6.21
CA LEU A 439 -5.71 -9.73 -6.35
C LEU A 439 -4.76 -10.59 -7.19
N THR A 440 -4.71 -11.90 -6.91
CA THR A 440 -3.88 -12.86 -7.64
C THR A 440 -4.30 -12.96 -9.11
N ALA A 441 -5.60 -13.07 -9.39
CA ALA A 441 -6.12 -13.10 -10.75
C ALA A 441 -5.80 -11.80 -11.49
N THR A 442 -5.99 -10.65 -10.85
CA THR A 442 -5.69 -9.32 -11.40
C THR A 442 -4.19 -9.18 -11.71
N PHE A 443 -3.33 -9.62 -10.80
CA PHE A 443 -1.88 -9.60 -10.99
C PHE A 443 -1.40 -10.52 -12.12
N LYS A 444 -1.99 -11.72 -12.22
CA LYS A 444 -1.64 -12.73 -13.25
C LYS A 444 -2.24 -12.40 -14.63
N SER A 445 -3.21 -11.49 -14.69
CA SER A 445 -3.82 -11.01 -15.94
C SER A 445 -2.90 -10.02 -16.69
N ASN A 446 -3.29 -9.62 -17.91
CA ASN A 446 -2.55 -8.66 -18.74
C ASN A 446 -2.76 -7.20 -18.28
N THR A 447 -2.63 -6.94 -16.98
CA THR A 447 -2.72 -5.60 -16.39
C THR A 447 -1.40 -4.86 -16.50
N ALA A 448 -1.47 -3.53 -16.46
CA ALA A 448 -0.30 -2.67 -16.41
C ALA A 448 0.63 -3.03 -15.23
N ILE A 449 1.94 -2.82 -15.40
CA ILE A 449 2.93 -3.09 -14.36
C ILE A 449 2.64 -2.27 -13.09
N GLU A 450 2.09 -1.06 -13.26
CA GLU A 450 1.63 -0.17 -12.20
C GLU A 450 0.61 -0.86 -11.27
N ASN A 451 -0.36 -1.60 -11.82
CA ASN A 451 -1.35 -2.34 -11.03
C ASN A 451 -0.69 -3.51 -10.28
N LYS A 452 0.25 -4.22 -10.92
CA LYS A 452 1.02 -5.30 -10.28
C LYS A 452 1.88 -4.79 -9.11
N LEU A 453 2.50 -3.64 -9.27
CA LEU A 453 3.28 -2.96 -8.23
C LEU A 453 2.40 -2.50 -7.07
N ALA A 454 1.21 -1.94 -7.35
CA ALA A 454 0.25 -1.57 -6.32
C ALA A 454 -0.28 -2.78 -5.53
N ILE A 455 -0.53 -3.92 -6.20
CA ILE A 455 -0.90 -5.17 -5.53
C ILE A 455 0.22 -5.65 -4.60
N LEU A 456 1.47 -5.67 -5.07
CA LEU A 456 2.62 -6.03 -4.22
C LEU A 456 2.78 -5.08 -3.04
N HIS A 457 2.60 -3.77 -3.27
CA HIS A 457 2.61 -2.77 -2.23
C HIS A 457 1.57 -3.06 -1.15
N ASN A 458 0.31 -3.31 -1.55
CA ASN A 458 -0.77 -3.65 -0.62
C ASN A 458 -0.47 -4.91 0.19
N LEU A 459 -0.04 -5.99 -0.47
CA LEU A 459 0.27 -7.25 0.18
C LEU A 459 1.39 -7.11 1.23
N ILE A 460 2.38 -6.26 0.98
CA ILE A 460 3.54 -6.10 1.87
C ILE A 460 3.27 -5.07 2.97
N GLN A 461 2.75 -3.88 2.62
CA GLN A 461 2.60 -2.76 3.55
C GLN A 461 1.34 -2.81 4.40
N HIS A 462 0.23 -3.27 3.84
CA HIS A 462 -1.09 -3.21 4.48
C HIS A 462 -1.53 -4.58 4.98
N ASP A 463 -1.64 -5.57 4.09
CA ASP A 463 -2.13 -6.92 4.47
C ASP A 463 -1.07 -7.72 5.21
N GLY A 464 0.20 -7.50 4.88
CA GLY A 464 1.31 -8.21 5.49
C GLY A 464 1.48 -9.66 5.05
N ASN A 465 0.86 -10.05 3.94
CA ASN A 465 0.89 -11.36 3.32
C ASN A 465 2.15 -11.56 2.45
N MET A 466 3.28 -11.80 3.13
CA MET A 466 4.58 -11.98 2.49
C MET A 466 4.64 -13.25 1.63
N ASP A 467 3.92 -14.30 2.01
CA ASP A 467 3.93 -15.58 1.31
C ASP A 467 3.28 -15.43 -0.08
N LEU A 468 2.14 -14.72 -0.17
CA LEU A 468 1.52 -14.43 -1.46
C LEU A 468 2.39 -13.50 -2.31
N ALA A 469 3.02 -12.49 -1.72
CA ALA A 469 3.96 -11.63 -2.45
C ALA A 469 5.13 -12.43 -3.06
N GLU A 470 5.70 -13.40 -2.32
CA GLU A 470 6.71 -14.32 -2.84
C GLU A 470 6.17 -15.23 -3.95
N GLU A 471 4.94 -15.74 -3.83
CA GLU A 471 4.30 -16.55 -4.86
C GLU A 471 4.12 -15.75 -6.17
N LEU A 472 3.64 -14.51 -6.09
CA LEU A 472 3.43 -13.64 -7.25
C LEU A 472 4.74 -13.29 -7.96
N ILE A 473 5.82 -13.04 -7.20
CA ILE A 473 7.17 -12.84 -7.77
C ILE A 473 7.66 -14.12 -8.43
N SER A 474 7.47 -15.28 -7.79
CA SER A 474 7.82 -16.58 -8.35
C SER A 474 7.08 -16.84 -9.67
N TRP A 475 5.80 -16.45 -9.73
CA TRP A 475 5.00 -16.54 -10.94
C TRP A 475 5.51 -15.62 -12.06
N MET A 476 5.86 -14.36 -11.76
CA MET A 476 6.45 -13.45 -12.76
C MET A 476 7.82 -13.93 -13.24
N CYS A 477 8.61 -14.56 -12.37
CA CYS A 477 9.89 -15.16 -12.73
C CYS A 477 9.73 -16.14 -13.91
N LEU A 478 8.65 -16.93 -13.91
CA LEU A 478 8.33 -17.89 -14.98
C LEU A 478 7.56 -17.27 -16.15
N ASN A 479 6.89 -16.15 -15.93
CA ASN A 479 5.97 -15.51 -16.88
C ASN A 479 6.38 -14.06 -17.21
N GLN A 480 7.61 -13.87 -17.70
CA GLN A 480 8.12 -12.55 -18.11
C GLN A 480 7.48 -12.12 -19.44
N ARG A 481 6.20 -11.70 -19.39
CA ARG A 481 5.44 -11.18 -20.55
C ARG A 481 5.49 -9.66 -20.65
N ASP A 482 5.77 -9.00 -19.53
CA ASP A 482 5.84 -7.55 -19.43
C ASP A 482 7.22 -7.07 -19.91
N GLY A 483 7.25 -5.93 -20.62
CA GLY A 483 8.44 -5.43 -21.33
C GLY A 483 9.71 -5.26 -20.48
N PHE A 484 10.80 -4.90 -21.15
CA PHE A 484 12.13 -4.82 -20.53
C PHE A 484 12.13 -3.95 -19.26
N GLY A 485 12.59 -4.52 -18.12
CA GLY A 485 12.70 -3.83 -16.84
C GLY A 485 11.48 -3.92 -15.90
N ALA A 486 10.34 -4.44 -16.35
CA ALA A 486 9.14 -4.58 -15.49
C ALA A 486 9.41 -5.48 -14.26
N PHE A 487 10.02 -6.64 -14.48
CA PHE A 487 10.37 -7.57 -13.41
C PHE A 487 11.41 -6.99 -12.44
N GLN A 488 12.33 -6.15 -12.92
CA GLN A 488 13.28 -5.45 -12.07
C GLN A 488 12.56 -4.48 -11.11
N ARG A 489 11.58 -3.70 -11.59
CA ARG A 489 10.78 -2.81 -10.74
C ARG A 489 10.03 -3.58 -9.65
N VAL A 490 9.44 -4.72 -9.99
CA VAL A 490 8.76 -5.62 -9.04
C VAL A 490 9.70 -6.12 -7.96
N MET A 491 10.91 -6.55 -8.34
CA MET A 491 11.93 -6.96 -7.37
C MET A 491 12.35 -5.80 -6.45
N GLN A 492 12.51 -4.60 -6.99
CA GLN A 492 12.89 -3.42 -6.20
C GLN A 492 11.79 -3.00 -5.22
N GLU A 493 10.52 -3.04 -5.65
CA GLU A 493 9.38 -2.79 -4.75
C GLU A 493 9.31 -3.81 -3.63
N TYR A 494 9.50 -5.10 -3.95
CA TYR A 494 9.56 -6.14 -2.92
C TYR A 494 10.70 -5.87 -1.93
N LEU A 495 11.90 -5.55 -2.40
CA LEU A 495 13.07 -5.30 -1.54
C LEU A 495 12.83 -4.13 -0.58
N ILE A 496 12.39 -2.97 -1.09
CA ILE A 496 12.16 -1.78 -0.28
C ILE A 496 10.94 -1.94 0.61
N GLY A 497 9.84 -2.45 0.04
CA GLY A 497 8.61 -2.64 0.77
C GLY A 497 8.78 -3.61 1.94
N THR A 498 9.41 -4.76 1.70
CA THR A 498 9.67 -5.77 2.73
C THR A 498 10.58 -5.21 3.82
N THR A 499 11.63 -4.48 3.43
CA THR A 499 12.54 -3.83 4.38
C THR A 499 11.77 -2.91 5.31
N TYR A 500 10.91 -2.04 4.76
CA TYR A 500 10.10 -1.11 5.55
C TYR A 500 9.12 -1.83 6.47
N ALA A 501 8.36 -2.79 5.95
CA ALA A 501 7.34 -3.54 6.71
C ALA A 501 7.96 -4.33 7.87
N VAL A 502 9.07 -5.04 7.63
CA VAL A 502 9.79 -5.82 8.65
C VAL A 502 10.43 -4.91 9.69
N THR A 503 11.05 -3.80 9.25
CA THR A 503 11.62 -2.81 10.16
C THR A 503 10.53 -2.26 11.09
N ARG A 504 9.40 -1.81 10.54
CA ARG A 504 8.25 -1.28 11.30
C ARG A 504 7.75 -2.26 12.35
N ARG A 505 7.59 -3.54 12.00
CA ARG A 505 7.13 -4.60 12.94
C ARG A 505 8.10 -4.88 14.08
N SER A 506 9.40 -4.65 13.87
CA SER A 506 10.46 -4.95 14.86
C SER A 506 10.82 -3.79 15.79
N LEU A 507 10.27 -2.60 15.53
CA LEU A 507 10.64 -1.37 16.24
C LEU A 507 9.74 -1.10 17.45
N PRO A 508 10.28 -0.46 18.51
CA PRO A 508 9.47 0.04 19.61
C PRO A 508 8.62 1.24 19.17
N ALA A 509 7.48 1.45 19.82
CA ALA A 509 6.54 2.54 19.50
C ALA A 509 7.19 3.93 19.50
N SER A 510 8.17 4.17 20.37
CA SER A 510 8.90 5.45 20.46
C SER A 510 9.74 5.77 19.22
N ALA A 511 10.07 4.78 18.39
CA ALA A 511 10.91 4.94 17.21
C ALA A 511 10.10 4.95 15.89
N LEU A 512 8.80 4.62 15.93
CA LEU A 512 7.97 4.50 14.72
C LEU A 512 7.84 5.81 13.93
N ASN A 513 7.86 6.96 14.62
CA ASN A 513 7.80 8.27 13.94
C ASN A 513 8.98 8.50 12.99
N LEU A 514 10.13 7.87 13.26
CA LEU A 514 11.32 7.98 12.40
C LEU A 514 11.15 7.24 11.06
N MET A 515 10.24 6.27 10.98
CA MET A 515 9.97 5.51 9.75
C MET A 515 9.45 6.41 8.62
N LYS A 516 8.78 7.52 8.94
CA LYS A 516 8.29 8.49 7.94
C LYS A 516 9.39 9.08 7.05
N MET A 517 10.65 9.03 7.49
CA MET A 517 11.83 9.50 6.75
C MET A 517 12.49 8.41 5.88
N LEU A 518 12.00 7.18 5.92
CA LEU A 518 12.56 6.05 5.17
C LEU A 518 11.67 5.71 3.96
N PRO A 519 12.25 5.15 2.88
CA PRO A 519 11.48 4.76 1.71
C PRO A 519 10.63 3.53 2.04
N PHE A 520 9.35 3.55 1.69
CA PHE A 520 8.43 2.42 1.89
C PHE A 520 7.98 1.79 0.57
N THR A 521 8.15 2.53 -0.54
CA THR A 521 7.86 2.12 -1.91
C THR A 521 8.79 2.87 -2.88
N GLN A 522 8.98 2.33 -4.08
CA GLN A 522 9.55 3.08 -5.20
C GLN A 522 8.47 3.72 -6.10
N HIS A 523 7.20 3.48 -5.82
CA HIS A 523 6.07 3.89 -6.65
C HIS A 523 5.28 5.00 -5.98
N LEU A 524 5.90 6.18 -5.86
CA LEU A 524 5.34 7.35 -5.17
C LEU A 524 4.39 8.20 -6.02
N LYS A 525 3.82 7.64 -7.09
CA LYS A 525 2.92 8.37 -7.99
C LYS A 525 1.82 7.45 -8.50
N PHE A 526 0.61 7.98 -8.48
CA PHE A 526 -0.49 7.45 -9.27
C PHE A 526 -0.07 7.37 -10.74
N ALA A 527 -0.47 6.29 -11.37
CA ALA A 527 -0.18 6.01 -12.76
C ALA A 527 -1.38 5.34 -13.39
N ASP A 528 -1.55 5.56 -14.70
CA ASP A 528 -2.71 5.07 -15.44
C ASP A 528 -2.71 3.54 -15.49
N VAL A 529 -3.87 2.95 -15.22
CA VAL A 529 -4.06 1.51 -15.21
C VAL A 529 -4.99 1.12 -16.35
N LYS A 530 -4.46 0.33 -17.29
CA LYS A 530 -5.25 -0.30 -18.34
C LYS A 530 -5.90 -1.59 -17.81
N VAL A 531 -7.23 -1.66 -17.94
CA VAL A 531 -8.05 -2.81 -17.54
C VAL A 531 -9.01 -3.13 -18.67
N ARG A 532 -8.90 -4.33 -19.26
CA ARG A 532 -9.61 -4.71 -20.49
C ARG A 532 -9.35 -3.70 -21.61
N ASP A 533 -10.40 -3.16 -22.22
CA ASP A 533 -10.34 -2.13 -23.26
C ASP A 533 -10.40 -0.70 -22.69
N MET A 534 -10.38 -0.56 -21.36
CA MET A 534 -10.54 0.71 -20.66
C MET A 534 -9.20 1.18 -20.07
N CYS A 535 -9.00 2.49 -20.02
CA CYS A 535 -7.89 3.11 -19.32
C CYS A 535 -8.44 3.93 -18.15
N VAL A 536 -8.07 3.56 -16.93
CA VAL A 536 -8.37 4.36 -15.74
C VAL A 536 -7.17 5.28 -15.52
N SER A 537 -7.33 6.54 -15.92
CA SER A 537 -6.29 7.55 -15.72
C SER A 537 -6.43 8.19 -14.36
N VAL A 538 -5.34 8.29 -13.60
CA VAL A 538 -5.36 8.83 -12.25
C VAL A 538 -4.28 9.89 -12.07
N SER A 539 -4.70 11.09 -11.67
CA SER A 539 -3.81 12.20 -11.32
C SER A 539 -3.98 12.60 -9.85
N GLN A 540 -2.94 13.20 -9.30
CA GLN A 540 -2.93 13.72 -7.94
C GLN A 540 -2.48 15.17 -7.96
N GLU A 541 -3.26 16.04 -7.32
CA GLU A 541 -2.98 17.45 -7.17
C GLU A 541 -2.86 17.81 -5.69
N LYS A 542 -1.93 18.69 -5.33
CA LYS A 542 -1.89 19.25 -3.98
C LYS A 542 -3.08 20.18 -3.80
N LEU A 543 -3.68 20.16 -2.61
CA LEU A 543 -4.73 21.10 -2.24
C LEU A 543 -4.07 22.45 -1.93
N TRP A 544 -4.08 23.38 -2.89
CA TRP A 544 -3.38 24.68 -2.79
C TRP A 544 -4.14 25.75 -1.98
N ASN A 545 -5.16 25.36 -1.21
CA ASN A 545 -6.03 26.33 -0.55
C ASN A 545 -5.56 26.63 0.89
N SER A 546 -4.95 27.81 1.06
CA SER A 546 -4.72 28.48 2.35
C SER A 546 -6.01 28.75 3.15
N SER A 547 -7.17 28.51 2.53
CA SER A 547 -8.52 28.75 3.01
C SER A 547 -9.22 27.54 3.62
N VAL A 548 -8.59 26.35 3.68
CA VAL A 548 -9.11 25.23 4.48
C VAL A 548 -8.99 25.58 5.96
N VAL A 549 -10.13 25.77 6.62
CA VAL A 549 -10.19 26.08 8.05
C VAL A 549 -10.74 24.87 8.80
N VAL A 550 -9.84 24.19 9.52
CA VAL A 550 -10.19 23.22 10.57
C VAL A 550 -9.92 23.87 11.92
N LEU A 551 -10.89 23.86 12.83
CA LEU A 551 -10.69 24.43 14.16
C LEU A 551 -9.57 23.71 14.92
N ALA A 552 -8.66 24.48 15.51
CA ALA A 552 -7.64 23.93 16.39
C ALA A 552 -8.28 23.38 17.67
N PRO A 553 -7.73 22.33 18.31
CA PRO A 553 -8.33 21.74 19.51
C PRO A 553 -8.67 22.77 20.60
N ARG A 554 -7.81 23.78 20.82
CA ARG A 554 -8.04 24.85 21.81
C ARG A 554 -9.20 25.80 21.48
N GLN A 555 -9.59 25.90 20.21
CA GLN A 555 -10.69 26.75 19.75
C GLN A 555 -12.05 26.04 19.81
N ARG A 556 -12.05 24.73 20.03
CA ARG A 556 -13.27 23.93 20.04
C ARG A 556 -14.01 24.07 21.36
N VAL A 557 -15.33 23.87 21.30
CA VAL A 557 -16.20 23.75 22.46
C VAL A 557 -15.73 22.59 23.36
N CYS A 558 -15.34 21.47 22.75
CA CYS A 558 -14.76 20.31 23.44
C CYS A 558 -13.22 20.28 23.29
N GLN A 559 -12.51 21.16 24.00
CA GLN A 559 -11.07 21.42 23.79
C GLN A 559 -10.12 20.21 23.95
N PHE A 560 -10.52 19.22 24.73
CA PHE A 560 -9.72 18.04 25.05
C PHE A 560 -10.25 16.76 24.40
N ALA A 561 -11.23 16.87 23.49
CA ALA A 561 -11.75 15.71 22.77
C ALA A 561 -10.73 15.18 21.78
N GLU A 562 -10.48 13.87 21.82
CA GLU A 562 -9.61 13.16 20.87
C GLU A 562 -10.46 12.50 19.78
N ASP A 563 -11.15 13.33 18.99
CA ASP A 563 -12.07 12.91 17.92
C ASP A 563 -11.45 13.11 16.51
N VAL A 564 -12.29 12.91 15.48
CA VAL A 564 -11.94 13.09 14.07
C VAL A 564 -11.23 14.41 13.82
N TRP A 565 -11.75 15.52 14.36
CA TRP A 565 -11.28 16.86 14.05
C TRP A 565 -9.92 17.15 14.66
N THR A 566 -9.70 16.71 15.90
CA THR A 566 -8.39 16.85 16.56
C THR A 566 -7.32 16.07 15.79
N ARG A 567 -7.64 14.84 15.32
CA ARG A 567 -6.71 14.03 14.51
C ARG A 567 -6.45 14.62 13.13
N LEU A 568 -7.51 15.08 12.44
CA LEU A 568 -7.41 15.73 11.14
C LEU A 568 -6.58 17.02 11.21
N TRP A 569 -6.79 17.83 12.26
CA TRP A 569 -6.00 19.04 12.49
C TRP A 569 -4.50 18.73 12.68
N VAL A 570 -4.18 17.66 13.42
CA VAL A 570 -2.78 17.22 13.56
C VAL A 570 -2.19 16.79 12.22
N ALA A 571 -2.92 16.01 11.43
CA ALA A 571 -2.47 15.53 10.12
C ALA A 571 -2.20 16.69 9.14
N LEU A 572 -3.11 17.67 9.06
CA LEU A 572 -2.97 18.85 8.21
C LEU A 572 -1.80 19.76 8.58
N ASN A 573 -1.43 19.81 9.85
CA ASN A 573 -0.33 20.63 10.35
C ASN A 573 0.99 19.85 10.47
N GLU A 574 1.02 18.56 10.10
CA GLU A 574 2.23 17.77 10.12
C GLU A 574 3.15 18.18 8.95
N GLN A 575 4.41 18.53 9.24
CA GLN A 575 5.37 18.89 8.21
C GLN A 575 5.78 17.66 7.40
N THR A 576 5.75 17.78 6.07
CA THR A 576 6.23 16.73 5.18
C THR A 576 7.74 16.55 5.36
N GLN A 577 8.15 15.36 5.82
CA GLN A 577 9.56 15.02 5.96
C GLN A 577 10.14 14.49 4.65
N LYS A 578 11.39 14.83 4.35
CA LYS A 578 12.07 14.32 3.16
C LYS A 578 12.53 12.89 3.41
N ARG A 579 12.14 11.96 2.53
CA ARG A 579 12.58 10.56 2.60
C ARG A 579 14.00 10.34 2.07
N LEU A 580 14.70 9.36 2.65
CA LEU A 580 15.97 8.87 2.15
C LEU A 580 15.81 8.28 0.75
N GLN A 581 16.60 8.77 -0.19
CA GLN A 581 16.65 8.24 -1.55
C GLN A 581 17.75 7.17 -1.64
N PRO A 582 17.50 5.99 -2.23
CA PRO A 582 18.54 4.96 -2.44
C PRO A 582 19.79 5.50 -3.15
N GLN A 583 19.62 6.49 -4.03
CA GLN A 583 20.71 7.15 -4.73
C GLN A 583 21.76 7.76 -3.80
N ALA A 584 21.36 8.25 -2.62
CA ALA A 584 22.29 8.81 -1.64
C ALA A 584 23.29 7.76 -1.13
N VAL A 585 22.82 6.51 -0.92
CA VAL A 585 23.67 5.39 -0.51
C VAL A 585 24.56 4.95 -1.67
N ILE A 586 24.04 4.90 -2.88
CA ILE A 586 24.80 4.54 -4.09
C ILE A 586 25.97 5.50 -4.32
N ASP A 587 25.74 6.81 -4.22
CA ASP A 587 26.79 7.81 -4.43
C ASP A 587 27.92 7.66 -3.40
N LYS A 588 27.56 7.33 -2.15
CA LYS A 588 28.54 7.04 -1.09
C LYS A 588 29.30 5.76 -1.35
N LEU A 589 28.61 4.71 -1.82
CA LEU A 589 29.24 3.46 -2.22
C LEU A 589 30.23 3.68 -3.35
N ARG A 590 29.88 4.45 -4.40
CA ARG A 590 30.79 4.77 -5.51
C ARG A 590 32.09 5.43 -5.02
N VAL A 591 31.99 6.38 -4.09
CA VAL A 591 33.17 7.07 -3.52
C VAL A 591 33.98 6.11 -2.63
N SER A 592 33.31 5.31 -1.79
CA SER A 592 33.97 4.38 -0.87
C SER A 592 34.58 3.15 -1.55
N LEU A 593 34.08 2.75 -2.73
CA LEU A 593 34.59 1.61 -3.50
C LEU A 593 36.03 1.83 -3.97
N HIS A 594 36.44 3.07 -4.20
CA HIS A 594 37.84 3.42 -4.47
C HIS A 594 38.76 3.14 -3.27
N CYS A 595 38.23 3.15 -2.05
CA CYS A 595 38.94 2.83 -0.82
C CYS A 595 38.76 1.36 -0.40
N TYR A 596 37.75 0.68 -0.93
CA TYR A 596 37.50 -0.75 -0.71
C TYR A 596 38.53 -1.57 -1.50
N GLN A 597 39.59 -2.00 -0.83
CA GLN A 597 40.61 -2.90 -1.36
C GLN A 597 40.38 -4.33 -0.85
N PRO A 598 39.60 -5.18 -1.54
CA PRO A 598 39.35 -6.56 -1.11
C PRO A 598 40.63 -7.39 -0.98
N GLU A 599 41.70 -6.97 -1.65
CA GLU A 599 43.03 -7.61 -1.61
C GLU A 599 43.80 -7.33 -0.30
N ALA A 600 43.61 -6.16 0.30
CA ALA A 600 44.17 -5.84 1.62
C ALA A 600 43.43 -6.59 2.75
N LEU A 601 42.15 -6.89 2.52
CA LEU A 601 41.23 -7.49 3.48
C LEU A 601 41.20 -9.04 3.42
N SER A 602 41.69 -9.65 2.32
CA SER A 602 41.91 -11.11 2.15
C SER A 602 43.10 -11.68 2.98
N ARG A 603 43.51 -10.96 4.03
CA ARG A 603 44.49 -11.44 5.03
C ARG A 603 43.85 -12.30 6.11
N CYS A 604 42.52 -12.26 6.25
CA CYS A 604 41.79 -13.16 7.12
C CYS A 604 41.37 -14.41 6.33
N SER A 605 41.72 -15.57 6.87
CA SER A 605 41.43 -16.91 6.38
C SER A 605 39.98 -17.08 5.91
N THR A 606 39.78 -17.17 4.60
CA THR A 606 38.63 -17.86 4.00
C THR A 606 38.63 -19.31 4.51
N PRO A 607 37.54 -19.81 5.12
CA PRO A 607 37.46 -21.21 5.52
C PRO A 607 37.54 -22.11 4.29
N LEU A 608 38.26 -23.21 4.47
CA LEU A 608 38.55 -24.26 3.49
C LEU A 608 37.25 -24.84 2.89
N SER A 609 37.29 -25.10 1.58
CA SER A 609 36.26 -25.78 0.79
C SER A 609 36.02 -27.25 1.25
N PRO A 610 35.06 -28.00 0.69
CA PRO A 610 34.02 -28.80 1.37
C PRO A 610 34.49 -30.19 1.88
N GLY A 611 35.70 -30.29 2.42
CA GLY A 611 36.26 -31.52 2.99
C GLY A 611 36.43 -31.52 4.51
N ALA A 612 36.03 -30.46 5.22
CA ALA A 612 36.17 -30.35 6.67
C ALA A 612 34.93 -30.92 7.40
N PRO A 613 35.10 -31.59 8.56
CA PRO A 613 34.00 -32.12 9.34
C PRO A 613 33.04 -30.99 9.77
N PRO A 614 31.74 -31.28 9.97
CA PRO A 614 30.75 -30.27 10.29
C PRO A 614 31.12 -29.53 11.58
N PRO A 615 30.80 -28.23 11.69
CA PRO A 615 31.03 -27.48 12.93
C PRO A 615 30.17 -28.07 14.07
N PRO A 616 30.58 -27.89 15.33
CA PRO A 616 29.82 -28.37 16.47
C PRO A 616 28.41 -27.74 16.48
N LEU A 617 27.40 -28.55 16.81
CA LEU A 617 25.95 -28.26 16.85
C LEU A 617 25.51 -27.08 17.75
N SER A 618 26.42 -26.22 18.22
CA SER A 618 26.16 -25.19 19.24
C SER A 618 26.31 -23.74 18.78
N ALA A 619 26.57 -23.47 17.49
CA ALA A 619 26.53 -22.09 16.99
C ALA A 619 25.07 -21.63 16.80
N PRO A 620 24.65 -20.49 17.39
CA PRO A 620 23.27 -20.04 17.29
C PRO A 620 22.98 -19.58 15.86
N GLN A 621 22.18 -20.35 15.12
CA GLN A 621 21.59 -19.89 13.87
C GLN A 621 20.73 -18.65 14.15
N ARG A 622 21.10 -17.50 13.59
CA ARG A 622 20.18 -16.35 13.53
C ARG A 622 19.00 -16.78 12.66
N ARG A 623 17.87 -17.07 13.30
CA ARG A 623 16.61 -17.36 12.59
C ARG A 623 16.20 -16.10 11.83
N SER A 624 16.01 -16.24 10.52
CA SER A 624 15.28 -15.26 9.71
C SER A 624 13.93 -14.98 10.36
N SER A 625 13.55 -13.72 10.50
CA SER A 625 12.19 -13.33 10.91
C SER A 625 11.18 -13.39 9.77
N ILE A 626 11.63 -13.76 8.56
CA ILE A 626 10.82 -13.84 7.33
C ILE A 626 10.85 -15.28 6.80
N GLY A 627 9.73 -15.99 6.96
CA GLY A 627 9.48 -17.33 6.42
C GLY A 627 9.59 -18.49 7.42
N SER A 628 8.82 -19.56 7.18
CA SER A 628 8.97 -20.85 7.86
C SER A 628 10.32 -21.47 7.47
N GLY A 629 11.01 -22.10 8.44
CA GLY A 629 12.42 -22.52 8.32
C GLY A 629 12.70 -23.69 7.38
N GLN A 630 12.12 -23.75 6.18
CA GLN A 630 12.23 -24.89 5.25
C GLN A 630 12.90 -24.61 3.90
N ASP A 631 13.14 -23.36 3.50
CA ASP A 631 13.72 -23.08 2.18
C ASP A 631 15.16 -22.55 2.22
N LEU A 632 16.08 -23.35 1.68
CA LEU A 632 17.51 -23.10 1.63
C LEU A 632 17.90 -22.32 0.36
N LEU A 633 18.88 -21.43 0.48
CA LEU A 633 19.53 -20.80 -0.69
C LEU A 633 20.30 -21.86 -1.52
N PRO A 634 20.50 -21.63 -2.84
CA PRO A 634 21.29 -22.51 -3.73
C PRO A 634 22.76 -22.69 -3.30
N PHE A 635 23.24 -21.86 -2.38
CA PHE A 635 24.61 -21.82 -1.90
C PHE A 635 24.65 -21.76 -0.36
N PHE A 636 25.84 -21.93 0.20
CA PHE A 636 26.08 -21.85 1.64
C PHE A 636 26.42 -20.41 2.05
N GLU A 637 25.74 -19.90 3.09
CA GLU A 637 26.22 -18.73 3.82
C GLU A 637 27.26 -19.20 4.85
N LEU A 638 28.46 -18.62 4.84
CA LEU A 638 29.58 -18.99 5.72
C LEU A 638 29.95 -17.80 6.60
N ASP A 639 29.70 -17.87 7.91
CA ASP A 639 29.87 -16.77 8.88
C ASP A 639 31.31 -16.27 9.13
N VAL A 640 32.28 -16.58 8.27
CA VAL A 640 33.71 -16.41 8.58
C VAL A 640 34.43 -15.58 7.52
N CYS A 641 34.15 -14.28 7.45
CA CYS A 641 35.07 -13.31 6.87
C CYS A 641 34.73 -11.89 7.34
N THR A 642 35.65 -11.23 8.04
CA THR A 642 35.47 -9.90 8.65
C THR A 642 35.66 -8.72 7.70
N ALA A 643 35.37 -8.89 6.41
CA ALA A 643 35.49 -7.83 5.40
C ALA A 643 34.91 -8.22 4.02
N SER A 644 33.59 -8.45 3.94
CA SER A 644 32.91 -8.76 2.67
C SER A 644 32.28 -7.53 2.01
N LYS A 645 32.03 -7.58 0.69
CA LYS A 645 31.26 -6.54 -0.03
C LYS A 645 29.86 -6.35 0.59
N GLN A 646 29.26 -7.45 1.09
CA GLN A 646 28.00 -7.42 1.82
C GLN A 646 28.10 -6.54 3.07
N GLU A 647 29.10 -6.76 3.93
CA GLU A 647 29.31 -5.94 5.14
C GLU A 647 29.58 -4.48 4.80
N HIS A 648 30.31 -4.20 3.72
CA HIS A 648 30.56 -2.84 3.24
C HIS A 648 29.27 -2.12 2.85
N ILE A 649 28.38 -2.79 2.10
CA ILE A 649 27.07 -2.25 1.72
C ILE A 649 26.18 -2.05 2.95
N ILE A 650 26.17 -3.00 3.90
CA ILE A 650 25.42 -2.89 5.16
C ILE A 650 25.91 -1.69 5.97
N ALA A 651 27.23 -1.52 6.11
CA ALA A 651 27.82 -0.40 6.85
C ALA A 651 27.51 0.95 6.20
N ALA A 652 27.55 1.04 4.86
CA ALA A 652 27.18 2.24 4.13
C ALA A 652 25.71 2.60 4.35
N ASN A 653 24.79 1.63 4.22
CA ASN A 653 23.36 1.83 4.48
C ASN A 653 23.11 2.28 5.93
N LEU A 654 23.69 1.58 6.92
CA LEU A 654 23.54 1.92 8.34
C LEU A 654 23.98 3.35 8.62
N ARG A 655 25.14 3.76 8.06
CA ARG A 655 25.68 5.11 8.23
C ARG A 655 24.77 6.16 7.59
N GLU A 656 24.39 5.98 6.33
CA GLU A 656 23.59 6.97 5.61
C GLU A 656 22.18 7.10 6.16
N VAL A 657 21.55 5.99 6.57
CA VAL A 657 20.28 6.02 7.29
C VAL A 657 20.42 6.81 8.60
N SER A 658 21.46 6.52 9.40
CA SER A 658 21.69 7.24 10.67
C SER A 658 21.89 8.74 10.45
N VAL A 659 22.72 9.12 9.47
CA VAL A 659 22.99 10.52 9.15
C VAL A 659 21.73 11.23 8.65
N HIS A 660 20.95 10.58 7.80
CA HIS A 660 19.71 11.14 7.28
C HIS A 660 18.69 11.37 8.40
N LEU A 661 18.44 10.36 9.25
CA LEU A 661 17.51 10.48 10.37
C LEU A 661 17.93 11.58 11.36
N MET A 662 19.22 11.68 11.70
CA MET A 662 19.72 12.76 12.56
C MET A 662 19.52 14.14 11.94
N ARG A 663 19.80 14.29 10.64
CA ARG A 663 19.67 15.57 9.94
C ARG A 663 18.23 16.04 9.88
N GLU A 664 17.31 15.18 9.46
CA GLU A 664 15.89 15.54 9.32
C GLU A 664 15.22 15.71 10.69
N SER A 665 15.61 14.93 11.71
CA SER A 665 15.12 15.11 13.09
C SER A 665 15.58 16.43 13.71
N ALA A 666 16.79 16.88 13.41
CA ALA A 666 17.30 18.18 13.87
C ALA A 666 16.64 19.35 13.14
N ALA A 667 16.32 19.20 11.85
CA ALA A 667 15.65 20.24 11.06
C ALA A 667 14.18 20.45 11.47
N GLY A 668 13.48 19.40 11.91
CA GLY A 668 12.09 19.48 12.39
C GLY A 668 11.90 20.11 13.78
N GLY A 669 12.97 20.44 14.50
CA GLY A 669 12.93 20.99 15.87
C GLY A 669 12.77 22.52 15.99
N GLY A 670 12.47 23.23 14.90
CA GLY A 670 12.45 24.70 14.85
C GLY A 670 11.11 25.36 15.19
N ALA A 671 11.08 26.08 16.32
CA ALA A 671 10.23 27.23 16.66
C ALA A 671 8.68 27.08 16.61
N GLY A 672 8.07 26.48 17.64
CA GLY A 672 6.63 26.66 17.89
C GLY A 672 6.01 25.76 18.96
N GLY A 673 6.57 24.57 19.21
CA GLY A 673 6.05 23.62 20.19
C GLY A 673 6.71 23.78 21.57
N GLY A 674 6.09 24.57 22.45
CA GLY A 674 6.51 24.66 23.85
C GLY A 674 6.46 23.30 24.56
N GLY A 675 7.64 22.82 24.98
CA GLY A 675 7.81 21.94 26.13
C GLY A 675 7.39 20.48 25.97
N ARG A 676 8.26 19.65 25.37
CA ARG A 676 8.47 18.27 25.84
C ARG A 676 9.95 17.90 25.76
N ALA A 677 10.49 17.51 26.91
CA ALA A 677 11.83 16.97 27.08
C ALA A 677 12.08 15.78 26.14
N GLY A 678 13.29 15.65 25.57
CA GLY A 678 13.61 14.43 24.82
C GLY A 678 14.87 14.37 23.94
N GLY A 679 15.90 15.20 24.12
CA GLY A 679 17.13 15.11 23.31
C GLY A 679 17.82 13.74 23.35
N ALA A 680 17.77 13.04 24.48
CA ALA A 680 18.39 11.72 24.64
C ALA A 680 17.59 10.54 24.05
N GLY A 681 16.28 10.71 23.81
CA GLY A 681 15.41 9.64 23.29
C GLY A 681 15.50 9.47 21.77
N VAL A 682 15.77 10.56 21.05
CA VAL A 682 15.87 10.57 19.58
C VAL A 682 17.14 9.85 19.10
N GLU A 683 18.29 10.08 19.75
CA GLU A 683 19.56 9.43 19.41
C GLU A 683 19.49 7.90 19.60
N SER A 684 18.86 7.44 20.69
CA SER A 684 18.61 6.02 20.93
C SER A 684 17.66 5.41 19.89
N GLY A 685 16.68 6.18 19.39
CA GLY A 685 15.76 5.74 18.34
C GLY A 685 16.45 5.59 16.99
N VAL A 686 17.34 6.51 16.61
CA VAL A 686 18.05 6.49 15.32
C VAL A 686 18.90 5.23 15.14
N HIS A 687 19.71 4.88 16.15
CA HIS A 687 20.55 3.68 16.05
C HIS A 687 19.72 2.39 15.94
N ALA A 688 18.61 2.31 16.70
CA ALA A 688 17.70 1.17 16.63
C ALA A 688 17.07 1.05 15.22
N VAL A 689 16.58 2.15 14.66
CA VAL A 689 15.99 2.17 13.30
C VAL A 689 17.04 1.79 12.25
N ALA A 690 18.22 2.42 12.26
CA ALA A 690 19.26 2.15 11.27
C ALA A 690 19.75 0.69 11.30
N THR A 691 19.91 0.13 12.50
CA THR A 691 20.34 -1.26 12.68
C THR A 691 19.27 -2.25 12.21
N ARG A 692 18.00 -2.01 12.58
CA ARG A 692 16.87 -2.85 12.13
C ARG A 692 16.64 -2.75 10.64
N TRP A 693 16.75 -1.55 10.08
CA TRP A 693 16.67 -1.30 8.64
C TRP A 693 17.73 -2.09 7.87
N ALA A 694 19.01 -1.96 8.24
CA ALA A 694 20.10 -2.64 7.53
C ALA A 694 19.99 -4.18 7.64
N ALA A 695 19.53 -4.70 8.78
CA ALA A 695 19.23 -6.13 8.93
C ALA A 695 18.06 -6.57 8.04
N ALA A 696 16.96 -5.79 8.03
CA ALA A 696 15.79 -6.08 7.21
C ALA A 696 16.10 -6.02 5.70
N GLN A 697 17.01 -5.16 5.25
CA GLN A 697 17.47 -5.14 3.86
C GLN A 697 18.11 -6.47 3.45
N LEU A 698 18.96 -7.03 4.32
CA LEU A 698 19.59 -8.31 4.06
C LEU A 698 18.58 -9.46 4.08
N ASP A 699 17.64 -9.45 5.03
CA ASP A 699 16.60 -10.48 5.12
C ASP A 699 15.65 -10.44 3.92
N ALA A 700 15.26 -9.24 3.46
CA ALA A 700 14.48 -9.05 2.23
C ALA A 700 15.26 -9.55 0.99
N ALA A 701 16.55 -9.25 0.89
CA ALA A 701 17.39 -9.75 -0.20
C ALA A 701 17.48 -11.28 -0.21
N ARG A 702 17.63 -11.92 0.95
CA ARG A 702 17.59 -13.38 1.09
C ARG A 702 16.25 -13.98 0.72
N ALA A 703 15.15 -13.38 1.18
CA ALA A 703 13.80 -13.84 0.86
C ALA A 703 13.53 -13.77 -0.65
N LEU A 704 13.87 -12.65 -1.29
CA LEU A 704 13.76 -12.51 -2.73
C LEU A 704 14.61 -13.54 -3.48
N CYS A 705 15.87 -13.74 -3.09
CA CYS A 705 16.73 -14.74 -3.73
C CYS A 705 16.15 -16.15 -3.64
N ARG A 706 15.51 -16.50 -2.50
CA ARG A 706 14.80 -17.78 -2.34
C ARG A 706 13.58 -17.87 -3.23
N ALA A 707 12.74 -16.83 -3.24
CA ALA A 707 11.54 -16.76 -4.08
C ALA A 707 11.87 -16.88 -5.58
N LEU A 708 13.02 -16.36 -6.03
CA LEU A 708 13.47 -16.50 -7.42
C LEU A 708 14.07 -17.88 -7.72
N ALA A 709 14.78 -18.48 -6.77
CA ALA A 709 15.40 -19.80 -6.94
C ALA A 709 14.40 -20.97 -6.88
N ARG A 710 13.35 -20.84 -6.06
CA ARG A 710 12.31 -21.85 -5.85
C ARG A 710 11.60 -22.31 -7.14
N PRO A 711 11.01 -21.43 -7.97
CA PRO A 711 10.30 -21.84 -9.20
C PRO A 711 11.22 -22.42 -10.28
N LEU A 712 12.52 -22.11 -10.21
CA LEU A 712 13.51 -22.62 -11.14
C LEU A 712 14.09 -23.97 -10.70
N ALA A 713 13.60 -24.58 -9.60
CA ALA A 713 14.23 -25.74 -8.97
C ALA A 713 15.73 -25.53 -8.70
N ALA A 714 16.15 -24.28 -8.50
CA ALA A 714 17.52 -23.91 -8.17
C ALA A 714 17.77 -23.99 -6.64
N ALA A 715 16.73 -24.12 -5.81
CA ALA A 715 16.88 -24.38 -4.39
C ALA A 715 16.98 -25.89 -4.14
N PRO A 716 18.13 -26.41 -3.68
CA PRO A 716 18.31 -27.84 -3.42
C PRO A 716 17.48 -28.29 -2.21
N HIS A 717 16.87 -29.48 -2.32
CA HIS A 717 16.19 -30.13 -1.20
C HIS A 717 17.18 -30.44 -0.06
N HIS A 718 16.69 -30.71 1.16
CA HIS A 718 17.52 -30.98 2.34
C HIS A 718 18.63 -32.04 2.16
N HIS A 719 18.51 -32.94 1.18
CA HIS A 719 19.48 -34.00 0.88
C HIS A 719 20.32 -33.79 -0.40
N GLN A 720 20.11 -32.69 -1.13
CA GLN A 720 20.82 -32.40 -2.38
C GLN A 720 22.05 -31.52 -2.15
N GLN A 721 23.08 -31.67 -2.98
CA GLN A 721 24.28 -30.83 -2.91
C GLN A 721 23.95 -29.36 -3.25
N ARG A 722 24.74 -28.43 -2.71
CA ARG A 722 24.58 -26.98 -2.90
C ARG A 722 25.90 -26.34 -3.33
N GLY A 723 25.85 -25.11 -3.84
CA GLY A 723 27.05 -24.38 -4.27
C GLY A 723 27.54 -24.83 -5.65
N PHE A 724 28.86 -24.93 -5.84
CA PHE A 724 29.43 -25.19 -7.17
C PHE A 724 29.10 -26.58 -7.72
N SER A 725 29.06 -27.62 -6.88
CA SER A 725 28.70 -28.97 -7.34
C SER A 725 27.27 -29.03 -7.84
N PHE A 726 26.36 -28.27 -7.23
CA PHE A 726 24.99 -28.12 -7.73
C PHE A 726 24.95 -27.50 -9.14
N ILE A 727 25.80 -26.50 -9.42
CA ILE A 727 25.93 -25.90 -10.77
C ILE A 727 26.48 -26.93 -11.77
N ASP A 728 27.45 -27.75 -11.34
CA ASP A 728 28.07 -28.75 -12.20
C ASP A 728 27.12 -29.89 -12.59
N GLU A 729 26.09 -30.14 -11.78
CA GLU A 729 25.03 -31.13 -12.03
C GLU A 729 23.87 -30.60 -12.90
N MET A 730 23.79 -29.27 -13.12
CA MET A 730 22.71 -28.67 -13.93
C MET A 730 22.88 -28.94 -15.42
N ASP A 731 21.75 -29.10 -16.10
CA ASP A 731 21.71 -29.03 -17.56
C ASP A 731 22.14 -27.62 -18.05
N PRO A 732 22.93 -27.50 -19.13
CA PRO A 732 23.41 -26.19 -19.62
C PRO A 732 22.29 -25.18 -19.93
N THR A 733 21.14 -25.65 -20.44
CA THR A 733 20.00 -24.76 -20.74
C THR A 733 19.35 -24.25 -19.46
N HIS A 734 19.18 -25.14 -18.47
CA HIS A 734 18.67 -24.78 -17.15
C HIS A 734 19.61 -23.82 -16.43
N ALA A 735 20.91 -24.10 -16.43
CA ALA A 735 21.93 -23.23 -15.84
C ALA A 735 21.91 -21.81 -16.46
N PHE A 736 21.72 -21.70 -17.77
CA PHE A 736 21.60 -20.41 -18.45
C PHE A 736 20.33 -19.64 -18.04
N ILE A 737 19.18 -20.32 -17.86
CA ILE A 737 17.95 -19.69 -17.35
C ILE A 737 18.16 -19.17 -15.93
N VAL A 738 18.76 -19.98 -15.05
CA VAL A 738 19.09 -19.57 -13.67
C VAL A 738 20.04 -18.37 -13.70
N PHE A 739 21.05 -18.39 -14.56
CA PHE A 739 21.97 -17.27 -14.74
C PHE A 739 21.22 -15.97 -15.10
N LYS A 740 20.28 -16.03 -16.04
CA LYS A 740 19.52 -14.85 -16.48
C LYS A 740 18.62 -14.26 -15.41
N VAL A 741 17.99 -15.10 -14.59
CA VAL A 741 17.17 -14.61 -13.46
C VAL A 741 18.06 -14.01 -12.37
N LEU A 742 19.17 -14.66 -12.02
CA LEU A 742 20.10 -14.13 -11.01
C LEU A 742 20.82 -12.86 -11.47
N GLU A 743 21.04 -12.71 -12.78
CA GLU A 743 21.53 -11.47 -13.39
C GLU A 743 20.55 -10.31 -13.18
N GLN A 744 19.25 -10.53 -13.43
CA GLN A 744 18.22 -9.51 -13.17
C GLN A 744 18.11 -9.18 -11.67
N TYR A 745 18.26 -10.18 -10.78
CA TYR A 745 18.30 -9.97 -9.33
C TYR A 745 19.53 -9.16 -8.89
N TYR A 746 20.72 -9.46 -9.44
CA TYR A 746 21.93 -8.67 -9.20
C TYR A 746 21.71 -7.21 -9.62
N LEU A 747 21.15 -6.97 -10.80
CA LEU A 747 20.86 -5.62 -11.28
C LEU A 747 19.82 -4.90 -10.39
N ALA A 748 18.77 -5.61 -9.98
CA ALA A 748 17.74 -5.06 -9.10
C ALA A 748 18.31 -4.63 -7.75
N THR A 749 19.16 -5.43 -7.13
CA THR A 749 19.78 -5.14 -5.82
C THR A 749 20.87 -4.07 -5.90
N ASP A 750 21.78 -4.16 -6.88
CA ASP A 750 22.89 -3.21 -7.05
C ASP A 750 22.39 -1.79 -7.36
N SER A 751 21.34 -1.67 -8.19
CA SER A 751 20.73 -0.38 -8.56
C SER A 751 20.04 0.38 -7.42
N ILE A 752 19.83 -0.26 -6.26
CA ILE A 752 19.25 0.36 -5.06
C ILE A 752 20.14 0.19 -3.82
N ALA A 753 21.40 -0.21 -4.01
CA ALA A 753 22.39 -0.44 -2.94
C ALA A 753 21.96 -1.46 -1.87
N PHE A 754 21.27 -2.54 -2.27
CA PHE A 754 20.92 -3.63 -1.36
C PHE A 754 22.05 -4.65 -1.20
N PRO A 755 22.26 -5.19 0.01
CA PRO A 755 23.28 -6.21 0.23
C PRO A 755 22.82 -7.56 -0.32
N LEU A 756 23.68 -8.21 -1.12
CA LEU A 756 23.45 -9.58 -1.61
C LEU A 756 23.69 -10.61 -0.49
N PRO A 757 22.99 -11.76 -0.49
CA PRO A 757 23.26 -12.86 0.45
C PRO A 757 24.71 -13.33 0.39
N GLN A 758 25.22 -13.86 1.50
CA GLN A 758 26.63 -14.25 1.55
C GLN A 758 26.88 -15.48 0.68
N GLY A 759 27.95 -15.47 -0.13
CA GLY A 759 28.24 -16.53 -1.09
C GLY A 759 27.52 -16.39 -2.44
N PHE A 760 26.55 -15.46 -2.56
CA PHE A 760 25.89 -15.19 -3.85
C PHE A 760 26.89 -14.81 -4.94
N SER A 761 27.83 -13.88 -4.66
CA SER A 761 28.78 -13.41 -5.67
C SER A 761 29.64 -14.55 -6.23
N SER A 762 30.11 -15.47 -5.38
CA SER A 762 30.87 -16.65 -5.81
C SER A 762 30.03 -17.60 -6.65
N PHE A 763 28.81 -17.91 -6.17
CA PHE A 763 27.87 -18.77 -6.88
C PHE A 763 27.51 -18.21 -8.26
N PHE A 764 27.13 -16.93 -8.32
CA PHE A 764 26.76 -16.22 -9.54
C PHE A 764 27.93 -16.11 -10.52
N THR A 765 29.15 -15.87 -10.02
CA THR A 765 30.35 -15.84 -10.86
C THR A 765 30.66 -17.22 -11.45
N TYR A 766 30.64 -18.28 -10.65
CA TYR A 766 30.90 -19.64 -11.16
C TYR A 766 29.81 -20.10 -12.14
N LEU A 767 28.54 -19.78 -11.86
CA LEU A 767 27.43 -20.02 -12.78
C LEU A 767 27.64 -19.28 -14.10
N GLY A 768 28.06 -18.01 -14.06
CA GLY A 768 28.42 -17.24 -15.24
C GLY A 768 29.56 -17.87 -16.04
N TYR A 769 30.59 -18.41 -15.37
CA TYR A 769 31.69 -19.10 -16.04
C TYR A 769 31.23 -20.36 -16.78
N ARG A 770 30.29 -21.12 -16.21
CA ARG A 770 29.76 -22.36 -16.80
C ARG A 770 28.75 -22.11 -17.93
N THR A 771 28.09 -20.96 -17.94
CA THR A 771 26.98 -20.66 -18.85
C THR A 771 27.30 -19.68 -19.98
N LEU A 772 28.28 -18.79 -19.78
CA LEU A 772 28.61 -17.74 -20.76
C LEU A 772 29.82 -18.10 -21.64
N PRO A 773 29.87 -17.61 -22.88
CA PRO A 773 31.11 -17.58 -23.66
C PRO A 773 32.20 -16.83 -22.90
N PHE A 774 33.44 -17.32 -22.98
CA PHE A 774 34.57 -16.79 -22.20
C PHE A 774 34.79 -15.27 -22.38
N HIS A 775 34.61 -14.74 -23.59
CA HIS A 775 34.75 -13.30 -23.84
C HIS A 775 33.69 -12.47 -23.08
N SER A 776 32.44 -12.95 -23.05
CA SER A 776 31.35 -12.32 -22.30
C SER A 776 31.63 -12.42 -20.81
N PHE A 777 32.06 -13.58 -20.31
CA PHE A 777 32.45 -13.76 -18.91
C PHE A 777 33.53 -12.74 -18.48
N VAL A 778 34.59 -12.60 -19.27
CA VAL A 778 35.68 -11.64 -19.01
C VAL A 778 35.17 -10.19 -19.03
N GLN A 779 34.19 -9.85 -19.87
CA GLN A 779 33.58 -8.52 -19.87
C GLN A 779 32.87 -8.21 -18.54
N TYR A 780 32.20 -9.18 -17.93
CA TYR A 780 31.54 -9.02 -16.63
C TYR A 780 32.56 -8.89 -15.50
N VAL A 781 33.70 -9.60 -15.58
CA VAL A 781 34.84 -9.44 -14.67
C VAL A 781 35.40 -8.01 -14.76
N HIS A 782 35.64 -7.50 -15.97
CA HIS A 782 36.14 -6.13 -16.16
C HIS A 782 35.17 -5.05 -15.66
N ARG A 783 33.87 -5.33 -15.69
CA ARG A 783 32.82 -4.43 -15.17
C ARG A 783 32.57 -4.59 -13.66
N ASN A 784 33.38 -5.40 -12.96
CA ASN A 784 33.23 -5.70 -11.53
C ASN A 784 31.86 -6.31 -11.15
N VAL A 785 31.17 -6.94 -12.11
CA VAL A 785 29.94 -7.70 -11.85
C VAL A 785 30.31 -9.08 -11.31
N PHE A 786 31.31 -9.71 -11.91
CA PHE A 786 31.86 -10.97 -11.43
C PHE A 786 33.09 -10.75 -10.56
N GLU A 787 33.06 -11.36 -9.38
CA GLU A 787 34.15 -11.33 -8.43
C GLU A 787 34.87 -12.67 -8.46
N LEU A 788 36.09 -12.66 -8.99
CA LEU A 788 36.99 -13.83 -8.99
C LEU A 788 37.56 -14.07 -7.58
N GLN A 789 36.69 -14.50 -6.67
CA GLN A 789 37.06 -14.93 -5.33
C GLN A 789 37.91 -16.21 -5.39
N ILE A 790 38.66 -16.50 -4.32
CA ILE A 790 39.67 -17.56 -4.35
C ILE A 790 39.06 -18.97 -4.48
N ASP A 791 37.90 -19.18 -3.89
CA ASP A 791 37.05 -20.37 -4.03
C ASP A 791 36.62 -20.59 -5.49
N VAL A 792 36.13 -19.55 -6.16
CA VAL A 792 35.77 -19.58 -7.59
C VAL A 792 36.99 -19.90 -8.44
N MET A 793 38.12 -19.23 -8.20
CA MET A 793 39.35 -19.48 -8.93
C MET A 793 39.85 -20.91 -8.76
N LYS A 794 39.79 -21.46 -7.54
CA LYS A 794 40.14 -22.86 -7.27
C LYS A 794 39.22 -23.83 -7.99
N ALA A 795 37.90 -23.56 -8.01
CA ALA A 795 36.93 -24.39 -8.72
C ALA A 795 37.18 -24.40 -10.24
N ILE A 796 37.37 -23.22 -10.84
CA ILE A 796 37.70 -23.08 -12.27
C ILE A 796 39.03 -23.80 -12.60
N ILE A 797 40.04 -23.64 -11.76
CA ILE A 797 41.35 -24.26 -11.97
C ILE A 797 41.28 -25.78 -11.86
N ALA A 798 40.51 -26.31 -10.90
CA ALA A 798 40.34 -27.73 -10.69
C ALA A 798 39.50 -28.44 -11.78
N SER A 799 38.83 -27.68 -12.68
CA SER A 799 38.07 -28.26 -13.78
C SER A 799 39.00 -29.02 -14.74
N LYS A 800 38.58 -30.22 -15.18
CA LYS A 800 39.38 -31.16 -15.99
C LYS A 800 39.42 -30.79 -17.48
N ASP A 801 39.64 -29.52 -17.80
CA ASP A 801 39.63 -29.00 -19.19
C ASP A 801 41.05 -28.70 -19.74
N ASP A 802 42.10 -29.19 -19.07
CA ASP A 802 43.50 -28.77 -19.29
C ASP A 802 44.14 -29.35 -20.57
N GLU A 803 43.47 -30.24 -21.30
CA GLU A 803 43.98 -30.82 -22.56
C GLU A 803 43.90 -29.84 -23.74
N ASN A 804 42.98 -28.87 -23.69
CA ASN A 804 42.81 -27.88 -24.74
C ASN A 804 43.68 -26.63 -24.48
N LYS A 805 44.58 -26.28 -25.41
CA LYS A 805 45.43 -25.08 -25.34
C LYS A 805 44.62 -23.80 -25.09
N THR A 806 43.41 -23.72 -25.64
CA THR A 806 42.51 -22.56 -25.44
C THR A 806 42.01 -22.46 -24.00
N ALA A 807 41.68 -23.58 -23.36
CA ALA A 807 41.21 -23.61 -21.97
C ALA A 807 42.34 -23.21 -20.99
N VAL A 808 43.56 -23.70 -21.23
CA VAL A 808 44.76 -23.32 -20.47
C VAL A 808 45.01 -21.80 -20.58
N ASN A 809 44.93 -21.24 -21.80
CA ASN A 809 45.07 -19.80 -22.01
C ASN A 809 43.97 -18.99 -21.32
N ASN A 810 42.74 -19.47 -21.32
CA ASN A 810 41.62 -18.84 -20.61
C ASN A 810 41.87 -18.80 -19.10
N LYS A 811 42.29 -19.92 -18.49
CA LYS A 811 42.66 -19.99 -17.07
C LYS A 811 43.79 -19.02 -16.73
N LEU A 812 44.85 -18.97 -17.54
CA LEU A 812 45.96 -18.03 -17.38
C LEU A 812 45.50 -16.56 -17.48
N ARG A 813 44.60 -16.25 -18.41
CA ARG A 813 44.03 -14.90 -18.54
C ARG A 813 43.22 -14.51 -17.30
N LEU A 814 42.44 -15.43 -16.73
CA LEU A 814 41.75 -15.17 -15.46
C LEU A 814 42.75 -14.94 -14.31
N VAL A 815 43.84 -15.70 -14.26
CA VAL A 815 44.93 -15.48 -13.28
C VAL A 815 45.56 -14.09 -13.42
N GLN A 816 45.67 -13.55 -14.63
CA GLN A 816 46.15 -12.19 -14.87
C GLN A 816 45.16 -11.11 -14.42
N LEU A 817 43.87 -11.42 -14.39
CA LEU A 817 42.81 -10.49 -13.99
C LEU A 817 42.60 -10.46 -12.47
N VAL A 818 43.06 -11.47 -11.74
CA VAL A 818 43.01 -11.47 -10.27
C VAL A 818 44.24 -10.80 -9.67
N GLY A 819 44.05 -10.10 -8.54
CA GLY A 819 45.17 -9.48 -7.82
C GLY A 819 46.26 -10.47 -7.42
N GLU A 820 47.49 -9.96 -7.27
CA GLU A 820 48.74 -10.72 -7.13
C GLU A 820 48.67 -11.84 -6.07
N ALA A 821 48.11 -11.56 -4.89
CA ALA A 821 47.99 -12.55 -3.82
C ALA A 821 47.04 -13.71 -4.17
N ARG A 822 45.92 -13.42 -4.85
CA ARG A 822 44.96 -14.44 -5.31
C ARG A 822 45.54 -15.23 -6.47
N ALA A 823 46.24 -14.56 -7.39
CA ALA A 823 46.94 -15.20 -8.51
C ALA A 823 47.93 -16.26 -8.01
N ARG A 824 48.80 -15.92 -7.04
CA ARG A 824 49.78 -16.86 -6.48
C ARG A 824 49.10 -18.08 -5.82
N ARG A 825 48.04 -17.86 -5.03
CA ARG A 825 47.28 -18.95 -4.39
C ARG A 825 46.62 -19.86 -5.43
N ALA A 826 46.05 -19.28 -6.48
CA ALA A 826 45.41 -19.99 -7.57
C ALA A 826 46.42 -20.86 -8.35
N LEU A 827 47.58 -20.29 -8.71
CA LEU A 827 48.69 -21.01 -9.35
C LEU A 827 49.23 -22.13 -8.46
N ALA A 828 49.35 -21.91 -7.15
CA ALA A 828 49.80 -22.94 -6.21
C ALA A 828 48.87 -24.16 -6.17
N SER A 829 47.57 -23.96 -6.36
CA SER A 829 46.57 -25.02 -6.41
C SER A 829 46.40 -25.69 -7.77
N TRP A 830 47.06 -25.20 -8.84
CA TRP A 830 46.92 -25.76 -10.19
C TRP A 830 48.07 -26.73 -10.49
N PRO A 831 47.84 -28.06 -10.51
CA PRO A 831 48.86 -29.05 -10.84
C PRO A 831 49.06 -29.15 -12.37
N HIS A 832 49.40 -28.04 -13.02
CA HIS A 832 49.62 -27.96 -14.46
C HIS A 832 50.97 -27.31 -14.78
N ARG A 833 51.65 -27.82 -15.81
CA ARG A 833 53.01 -27.38 -16.22
C ARG A 833 53.18 -25.87 -16.33
N ALA A 834 52.18 -25.17 -16.88
CA ALA A 834 52.24 -23.72 -17.05
C ALA A 834 52.24 -22.99 -15.70
N ALA A 835 51.51 -23.51 -14.71
CA ALA A 835 51.52 -22.97 -13.36
C ALA A 835 52.84 -23.24 -12.65
N THR A 836 53.40 -24.45 -12.78
CA THR A 836 54.72 -24.80 -12.23
C THR A 836 55.81 -23.89 -12.79
N ALA A 837 55.81 -23.66 -14.10
CA ALA A 837 56.76 -22.75 -14.76
C ALA A 837 56.63 -21.30 -14.26
N LEU A 838 55.40 -20.77 -14.11
CA LEU A 838 55.17 -19.43 -13.60
C LEU A 838 55.58 -19.28 -12.13
N ARG A 839 55.31 -20.29 -11.29
CA ARG A 839 55.72 -20.31 -9.88
C ARG A 839 57.23 -20.34 -9.73
N ALA A 840 57.93 -21.15 -10.52
CA ALA A 840 59.40 -21.20 -10.50
C ALA A 840 60.01 -19.86 -10.95
N ARG A 841 59.43 -19.20 -11.96
CA ARG A 841 59.85 -17.87 -12.41
C ARG A 841 59.61 -16.80 -11.35
N ASP A 842 58.43 -16.79 -10.71
CA ASP A 842 58.11 -15.86 -9.62
C ASP A 842 59.03 -16.05 -8.43
N HIS A 843 59.29 -17.31 -8.05
CA HIS A 843 60.23 -17.68 -6.98
C HIS A 843 61.64 -17.18 -7.30
N ALA A 844 62.17 -17.47 -8.48
CA ALA A 844 63.49 -17.00 -8.89
C ALA A 844 63.57 -15.46 -8.97
N HIS A 845 62.51 -14.81 -9.48
CA HIS A 845 62.42 -13.35 -9.53
C HIS A 845 62.44 -12.73 -8.13
N ALA A 846 61.71 -13.30 -7.17
CA ALA A 846 61.70 -12.84 -5.78
C ALA A 846 63.11 -12.91 -5.15
N LEU A 847 63.82 -14.03 -5.37
CA LEU A 847 65.20 -14.21 -4.89
C LEU A 847 66.17 -13.22 -5.54
N LEU A 848 66.10 -13.03 -6.87
CA LEU A 848 66.98 -12.11 -7.60
C LEU A 848 66.76 -10.64 -7.25
N THR A 849 65.53 -10.28 -6.86
CA THR A 849 65.16 -8.91 -6.46
C THR A 849 65.31 -8.65 -4.96
N GLY A 850 65.70 -9.66 -4.16
CA GLY A 850 65.86 -9.53 -2.71
C GLY A 850 64.55 -9.40 -1.93
N ARG A 851 63.41 -9.80 -2.52
CA ARG A 851 62.10 -9.86 -1.84
C ARG A 851 62.04 -11.16 -1.04
N HIS A 852 61.86 -11.08 0.29
CA HIS A 852 61.70 -12.30 1.10
C HIS A 852 60.48 -13.10 0.61
N PRO A 853 60.64 -14.38 0.25
CA PRO A 853 59.50 -15.23 -0.06
C PRO A 853 58.64 -15.37 1.20
N ALA A 854 57.32 -15.17 1.06
CA ALA A 854 56.40 -15.41 2.16
C ALA A 854 56.55 -16.88 2.57
N ALA A 855 56.79 -17.14 3.86
CA ALA A 855 57.03 -18.46 4.43
C ALA A 855 56.03 -19.47 3.85
N HIS A 856 56.49 -20.26 2.88
CA HIS A 856 55.76 -21.43 2.44
C HIS A 856 55.74 -22.37 3.65
N GLU A 857 54.55 -22.70 4.17
CA GLU A 857 54.41 -24.00 4.81
C GLU A 857 54.94 -25.01 3.80
N LEU A 858 56.05 -25.65 4.15
CA LEU A 858 56.63 -26.79 3.43
C LEU A 858 55.50 -27.80 3.23
N ALA A 859 54.81 -27.70 2.09
CA ALA A 859 53.73 -28.60 1.74
C ALA A 859 54.34 -30.00 1.79
N ARG A 860 53.84 -30.84 2.70
CA ARG A 860 54.32 -32.20 2.94
C ARG A 860 54.55 -32.89 1.59
N HIS A 861 55.82 -33.21 1.37
CA HIS A 861 56.38 -33.90 0.22
C HIS A 861 55.43 -34.97 -0.33
N ARG A 862 55.04 -34.84 -1.61
CA ARG A 862 54.79 -36.02 -2.44
C ARG A 862 56.17 -36.48 -2.95
N PRO A 863 56.59 -37.72 -2.71
CA PRO A 863 57.81 -38.23 -3.30
C PRO A 863 57.66 -38.15 -4.82
N VAL A 864 58.62 -37.50 -5.48
CA VAL A 864 58.82 -37.62 -6.93
C VAL A 864 58.95 -39.12 -7.19
N LYS A 865 58.06 -39.68 -8.02
CA LYS A 865 58.28 -41.03 -8.55
C LYS A 865 59.63 -40.98 -9.26
N ASP A 866 60.53 -41.91 -8.93
CA ASP A 866 61.82 -42.12 -9.59
C ASP A 866 61.65 -42.18 -11.12
N THR A 867 61.64 -41.02 -11.76
CA THR A 867 61.99 -40.83 -13.16
C THR A 867 63.32 -40.13 -13.11
N GLY A 868 64.39 -40.91 -13.26
CA GLY A 868 65.75 -40.48 -13.05
C GLY A 868 66.08 -39.17 -13.79
N ILE A 869 66.97 -38.40 -13.18
CA ILE A 869 67.63 -37.17 -13.69
C ILE A 869 68.47 -37.47 -14.97
N ALA A 870 68.28 -38.61 -15.62
CA ALA A 870 69.00 -39.06 -16.81
C ALA A 870 68.50 -38.43 -18.12
N ALA A 871 67.50 -37.54 -18.09
CA ALA A 871 66.94 -36.89 -19.28
C ALA A 871 67.59 -35.53 -19.64
N LEU A 872 68.54 -35.03 -18.84
CA LEU A 872 69.35 -33.88 -19.21
C LEU A 872 70.68 -34.41 -19.76
N PRO A 873 71.11 -34.03 -20.98
CA PRO A 873 72.36 -34.54 -21.55
C PRO A 873 73.53 -34.11 -20.66
N SER A 874 73.98 -35.03 -19.81
CA SER A 874 75.15 -34.90 -18.97
C SER A 874 76.39 -35.14 -19.83
N GLY A 875 76.73 -34.13 -20.61
CA GLY A 875 77.96 -34.05 -21.40
C GLY A 875 78.59 -32.69 -21.18
N GLU A 876 79.51 -32.64 -20.20
CA GLU A 876 80.39 -31.52 -19.87
C GLU A 876 79.75 -30.34 -19.10
N ARG A 877 80.60 -29.76 -18.24
CA ARG A 877 80.30 -28.82 -17.15
C ARG A 877 79.37 -27.68 -17.54
N LEU A 878 78.46 -27.39 -16.61
CA LEU A 878 77.49 -26.29 -16.56
C LEU A 878 76.30 -26.48 -17.49
N SER A 879 75.34 -27.33 -17.08
CA SER A 879 74.01 -27.17 -17.64
C SER A 879 73.55 -25.72 -17.33
N PRO A 880 72.83 -25.04 -18.26
CA PRO A 880 72.29 -23.72 -17.98
C PRO A 880 71.47 -23.66 -16.69
N LEU A 881 70.88 -24.80 -16.29
CA LEU A 881 70.20 -24.98 -15.01
C LEU A 881 71.18 -24.94 -13.82
N ASP A 882 72.28 -25.70 -13.87
CA ASP A 882 73.29 -25.72 -12.79
C ASP A 882 73.91 -24.33 -12.59
N THR A 883 74.25 -23.65 -13.69
CA THR A 883 74.75 -22.27 -13.66
C THR A 883 73.73 -21.31 -13.05
N PHE A 884 72.45 -21.47 -13.40
CA PHE A 884 71.38 -20.65 -12.87
C PHE A 884 71.14 -20.90 -11.38
N LEU A 885 71.19 -22.16 -10.93
CA LEU A 885 71.09 -22.52 -9.52
C LEU A 885 72.28 -21.98 -8.72
N ASP A 886 73.50 -22.05 -9.25
CA ASP A 886 74.70 -21.45 -8.64
C ASP A 886 74.53 -19.92 -8.49
N LEU A 887 73.99 -19.24 -9.51
CA LEU A 887 73.70 -17.80 -9.44
C LEU A 887 72.63 -17.46 -8.39
N LEU A 888 71.61 -18.30 -8.22
CA LEU A 888 70.57 -18.10 -7.22
C LEU A 888 71.09 -18.35 -5.79
N THR A 889 71.92 -19.38 -5.57
CA THR A 889 72.55 -19.64 -4.26
C THR A 889 73.58 -18.57 -3.86
N ALA A 890 74.15 -17.85 -4.83
CA ALA A 890 74.98 -16.68 -4.57
C ALA A 890 74.17 -15.46 -4.06
N LYS A 891 72.84 -15.45 -4.23
CA LYS A 891 71.95 -14.32 -3.90
C LYS A 891 70.96 -14.59 -2.77
N ALA A 892 70.69 -15.86 -2.45
CA ALA A 892 69.74 -16.26 -1.42
C ALA A 892 70.27 -17.42 -0.57
N SER A 893 69.79 -17.55 0.66
CA SER A 893 70.18 -18.67 1.52
C SER A 893 69.57 -20.00 1.01
N LEU A 894 70.26 -21.13 1.26
CA LEU A 894 69.75 -22.46 0.88
C LEU A 894 68.37 -22.78 1.48
N ASN A 895 68.02 -22.15 2.61
CA ASN A 895 66.73 -22.32 3.28
C ASN A 895 65.57 -21.57 2.58
N GLU A 896 65.88 -20.60 1.73
CA GLU A 896 64.89 -19.80 0.98
C GLU A 896 64.69 -20.32 -0.46
N LEU A 897 65.51 -21.29 -0.89
CA LEU A 897 65.51 -21.77 -2.28
C LEU A 897 64.80 -23.13 -2.42
N ASP A 898 63.68 -23.14 -3.15
CA ASP A 898 62.96 -24.36 -3.51
C ASP A 898 63.56 -24.97 -4.80
N PHE A 899 64.60 -25.80 -4.62
CA PHE A 899 65.26 -26.51 -5.73
C PHE A 899 64.30 -27.41 -6.49
N ASN A 900 63.36 -28.07 -5.79
CA ASN A 900 62.45 -29.03 -6.39
C ASN A 900 61.49 -28.33 -7.36
N LEU A 901 60.96 -27.17 -6.98
CA LEU A 901 60.08 -26.39 -7.86
C LEU A 901 60.79 -25.94 -9.15
N ILE A 902 62.06 -25.51 -9.05
CA ILE A 902 62.84 -25.06 -10.22
C ILE A 902 63.15 -26.26 -11.12
N ILE A 903 63.62 -27.38 -10.56
CA ILE A 903 63.93 -28.60 -11.32
C ILE A 903 62.66 -29.16 -12.00
N GLU A 904 61.55 -29.24 -11.27
CA GLU A 904 60.26 -29.71 -11.81
C GLU A 904 59.78 -28.83 -12.96
N ALA A 905 59.90 -27.49 -12.84
CA ALA A 905 59.58 -26.56 -13.91
C ALA A 905 60.49 -26.75 -15.15
N THR A 906 61.79 -26.96 -14.95
CA THR A 906 62.73 -27.20 -16.05
C THR A 906 62.42 -28.52 -16.76
N LEU A 907 62.17 -29.60 -16.01
CA LEU A 907 61.77 -30.88 -16.58
C LEU A 907 60.45 -30.79 -17.37
N ALA A 908 59.46 -30.07 -16.83
CA ALA A 908 58.19 -29.84 -17.50
C ALA A 908 58.33 -29.02 -18.80
N SER A 909 59.33 -28.12 -18.87
CA SER A 909 59.64 -27.35 -20.09
C SER A 909 60.35 -28.19 -21.14
N VAL A 910 61.30 -29.06 -20.74
CA VAL A 910 62.05 -29.91 -21.68
C VAL A 910 61.16 -30.98 -22.33
N GLN A 911 60.18 -31.52 -21.59
CA GLN A 911 59.20 -32.46 -22.14
C GLN A 911 58.30 -31.84 -23.23
N GLN A 912 58.20 -30.51 -23.31
CA GLN A 912 57.40 -29.79 -24.29
C GLN A 912 58.05 -29.78 -25.69
N ASP A 913 59.39 -29.82 -25.75
CA ASP A 913 60.15 -29.80 -27.01
C ASP A 913 60.24 -31.19 -27.67
N THR A 914 60.03 -32.26 -26.90
CA THR A 914 60.06 -33.65 -27.42
C THR A 914 58.72 -34.15 -27.99
N ALA A 915 57.63 -33.41 -27.80
CA ALA A 915 56.28 -33.78 -28.23
C ALA A 915 55.68 -32.83 -29.29
N ALA A 916 56.49 -31.93 -29.85
CA ALA A 916 56.12 -30.99 -30.91
C ALA A 916 56.52 -31.51 -32.31
#